data_AF-S2JUN1-F1
#
_entry.id   AF-S2JUN1-F1
#
_cell.length_a   1.000
_cell.length_b   1.000
_cell.length_c   1.000
_cell.angle_alpha   90.00
_cell.angle_beta   90.00
_cell.angle_gamma   90.00
#
_symmetry.space_group_name_H-M   'P 1'
#
loop_
_entity.id
_entity.type
_entity.pdbx_description
1 polymer ?
#
loop_
_entity_poly.entity_id
_entity_poly.type
_entity_poly.pdbx_seq_one_letter_code
_entity_poly.pdbx_strand_id
1 'polypeptide(L)'
;MVLQVTTANNVKVYTVSGGLGSRSIPDWLVRQKKKALKKDFDFRTRVELIQDFEFPEASNRLKTTRDGKYVVATGTYKPQMRVFEFADMSMKFERHTDAETLNFEILSEDWTKQALLQNDRSVELHSQGGIHYRTRIPKFGRDLAYHFPSCDLMVTASGSEVYRLNLDQGRFLNSIQTDSEEGVNCVEINPAHQLFGMGTAKGTVELWDPRSKSRVGLLSNLEVPAAYGRDDNTALEVSALKFRNDGLTMGVGTTTGHTLLYDLRSSVPTIVKDHQYGFPIKTIHFHKGVAGASDSETGGDKVIVADCKIVKIWDRASGKHFTSIEPETDINDVTTVEDSGLIFTANEGIQMGSYFIPQLGPAPRWASFLENLTEEMEENPNRDIYDEYKFVTRKELTALGLEHLMGTNVLKAYMHGFFVDLRLYEKARLIANPFAYDDYRERAVKDKIEKERGSRIRAVKQLPSVNKALAKQLMAEQNGSKKAKGGEVLGDSRFADLFEDPDFQVDEKSKEFQLLHPSTKQSRHVRSDDEEESDQEMETAHDEDMEDDDVDQEDDSDRMSGGSDSEDDIVSKIRKERGLEVRDKKQASTSIRSGSRNTNTKKRGPDMRMGTVGGRMTSKNESKKSFGSRLQSQETRRKNEGHKMSRTAMGGMEMSFTPQSSKSKGSNKDNNKHKNKRRA
;
A
#
# COMPACT_ATOMS: atom_id res chain seq x y z
N MET A 1 2.11 -0.50 -5.76
CA MET A 1 1.10 -1.56 -5.97
C MET A 1 1.46 -2.27 -7.28
N VAL A 2 1.01 -3.50 -7.54
CA VAL A 2 1.34 -4.18 -8.81
C VAL A 2 0.11 -4.87 -9.35
N LEU A 3 -0.37 -4.41 -10.49
CA LEU A 3 -1.30 -5.17 -11.31
C LEU A 3 -0.50 -6.16 -12.14
N GLN A 4 -1.02 -7.38 -12.32
CA GLN A 4 -0.38 -8.27 -13.28
C GLN A 4 -0.74 -7.79 -14.69
N VAL A 5 0.27 -7.69 -15.54
CA VAL A 5 0.12 -7.22 -16.91
C VAL A 5 0.41 -8.37 -17.84
N THR A 6 -0.55 -8.68 -18.71
CA THR A 6 -0.33 -9.59 -19.83
C THR A 6 -0.32 -8.78 -21.12
N THR A 7 0.65 -9.03 -21.97
CA THR A 7 0.79 -8.34 -23.26
C THR A 7 0.45 -9.30 -24.39
N ALA A 8 -0.70 -9.08 -25.02
CA ALA A 8 -1.13 -9.81 -26.20
C ALA A 8 -1.23 -8.83 -27.37
N ASN A 9 -0.58 -9.14 -28.51
CA ASN A 9 -0.56 -8.29 -29.71
C ASN A 9 -0.17 -6.81 -29.45
N ASN A 10 0.84 -6.56 -28.61
CA ASN A 10 1.27 -5.21 -28.19
C ASN A 10 0.21 -4.37 -27.46
N VAL A 11 -0.86 -4.99 -26.99
CA VAL A 11 -1.84 -4.36 -26.10
C VAL A 11 -1.63 -4.91 -24.70
N LYS A 12 -1.56 -4.01 -23.73
CA LYS A 12 -1.46 -4.35 -22.31
C LYS A 12 -2.85 -4.62 -21.74
N VAL A 13 -3.03 -5.79 -21.15
CA VAL A 13 -4.21 -6.16 -20.38
C VAL A 13 -3.79 -6.20 -18.90
N TYR A 14 -4.45 -5.39 -18.08
CA TYR A 14 -4.19 -5.32 -16.65
C TYR A 14 -5.22 -6.18 -15.92
N THR A 15 -4.77 -7.15 -15.15
CA THR A 15 -5.65 -7.96 -14.31
C THR A 15 -5.77 -7.28 -12.94
N VAL A 16 -6.97 -6.81 -12.59
CA VAL A 16 -7.22 -6.11 -11.33
C VAL A 16 -7.68 -7.08 -10.24
N SER A 17 -8.55 -8.04 -10.59
CA SER A 17 -8.94 -9.14 -9.71
C SER A 17 -8.92 -10.49 -10.45
N GLY A 18 -8.70 -11.59 -9.73
CA GLY A 18 -8.75 -12.95 -10.28
C GLY A 18 -7.49 -13.40 -11.05
N GLY A 19 -6.32 -12.82 -10.79
CA GLY A 19 -5.03 -13.17 -11.43
C GLY A 19 -4.22 -14.27 -10.72
N LEU A 20 -3.09 -14.67 -11.34
CA LEU A 20 -2.15 -15.75 -10.94
C LEU A 20 -1.70 -15.71 -9.47
N GLY A 21 -1.73 -14.54 -8.84
CA GLY A 21 -1.31 -14.32 -7.45
C GLY A 21 -2.46 -14.13 -6.45
N SER A 22 -3.70 -14.01 -6.93
CA SER A 22 -4.88 -13.76 -6.10
C SER A 22 -5.53 -15.06 -5.67
N ARG A 23 -4.75 -15.96 -5.04
CA ARG A 23 -5.38 -17.01 -4.23
C ARG A 23 -6.06 -16.31 -3.06
N SER A 24 -7.38 -16.16 -3.15
CA SER A 24 -8.20 -15.63 -2.06
C SER A 24 -7.91 -16.44 -0.80
N ILE A 25 -7.14 -15.84 0.10
CA ILE A 25 -6.86 -16.43 1.39
C ILE A 25 -8.18 -16.29 2.17
N PRO A 26 -8.77 -17.39 2.68
CA PRO A 26 -10.00 -17.30 3.43
C PRO A 26 -9.86 -16.30 4.58
N ASP A 27 -10.89 -15.48 4.81
CA ASP A 27 -10.84 -14.40 5.81
C ASP A 27 -10.46 -14.90 7.22
N TRP A 28 -10.92 -16.10 7.61
CA TRP A 28 -10.50 -16.71 8.88
C TRP A 28 -8.99 -16.95 8.99
N LEU A 29 -8.36 -17.35 7.88
CA LEU A 29 -6.91 -17.59 7.82
C LEU A 29 -6.15 -16.26 7.75
N VAL A 30 -6.68 -15.26 7.06
CA VAL A 30 -6.16 -13.88 7.08
C VAL A 30 -6.17 -13.33 8.50
N ARG A 31 -7.27 -13.52 9.25
CA ARG A 31 -7.39 -13.12 10.66
C ARG A 31 -6.36 -13.82 11.55
N GLN A 32 -6.15 -15.13 11.37
CA GLN A 32 -5.14 -15.88 12.12
C GLN A 32 -3.70 -15.46 11.78
N LYS A 33 -3.39 -15.27 10.49
CA LYS A 33 -2.05 -14.99 9.98
C LYS A 33 -1.79 -13.50 9.72
N LYS A 34 -2.62 -12.60 10.23
CA LYS A 34 -2.55 -11.14 9.97
C LYS A 34 -1.16 -10.56 10.16
N LYS A 35 -0.40 -11.03 11.15
CA LYS A 35 0.98 -10.55 11.41
C LYS A 35 2.00 -11.03 10.37
N ALA A 36 1.82 -12.23 9.82
CA ALA A 36 2.68 -12.76 8.76
C ALA A 36 2.33 -12.12 7.41
N LEU A 37 1.03 -12.02 7.10
CA LEU A 37 0.52 -11.40 5.87
C LEU A 37 0.87 -9.92 5.74
N LYS A 38 0.92 -9.17 6.85
CA LYS A 38 1.40 -7.78 6.84
C LYS A 38 2.85 -7.62 6.36
N LYS A 39 3.67 -8.67 6.49
CA LYS A 39 5.07 -8.67 6.01
C LYS A 39 5.18 -9.14 4.56
N ASP A 40 4.13 -9.77 4.05
CA ASP A 40 4.09 -10.28 2.70
C ASP A 40 3.89 -9.12 1.72
N PHE A 41 4.72 -9.08 0.69
CA PHE A 41 4.74 -7.98 -0.26
C PHE A 41 3.49 -8.00 -1.15
N ASP A 42 3.09 -9.20 -1.59
CA ASP A 42 1.95 -9.40 -2.48
C ASP A 42 0.64 -9.03 -1.78
N PHE A 43 0.46 -9.44 -0.53
CA PHE A 43 -0.72 -9.09 0.26
C PHE A 43 -0.83 -7.58 0.52
N ARG A 44 0.30 -6.89 0.72
CA ARG A 44 0.32 -5.44 0.94
C ARG A 44 0.08 -4.62 -0.33
N THR A 45 0.44 -5.17 -1.48
CA THR A 45 0.38 -4.48 -2.78
C THR A 45 -0.82 -4.88 -3.64
N ARG A 46 -1.62 -5.83 -3.17
CA ARG A 46 -2.87 -6.26 -3.80
C ARG A 46 -3.86 -5.10 -3.89
N VAL A 47 -4.39 -4.92 -5.09
CA VAL A 47 -5.48 -3.98 -5.36
C VAL A 47 -6.75 -4.81 -5.50
N GLU A 48 -7.79 -4.44 -4.78
CA GLU A 48 -9.14 -4.96 -4.97
C GLU A 48 -10.00 -3.78 -5.42
N LEU A 49 -10.56 -3.87 -6.63
CA LEU A 49 -11.39 -2.81 -7.20
C LEU A 49 -12.72 -2.68 -6.47
N ILE A 50 -13.37 -3.83 -6.22
CA ILE A 50 -14.63 -3.92 -5.49
C ILE A 50 -14.36 -4.83 -4.30
N GLN A 51 -14.69 -4.34 -3.10
CA GLN A 51 -14.55 -5.10 -1.88
C GLN A 51 -15.50 -6.31 -1.89
N ASP A 52 -14.99 -7.47 -1.47
CA ASP A 52 -15.73 -8.74 -1.38
C ASP A 52 -16.32 -9.20 -2.74
N PHE A 53 -15.65 -8.85 -3.84
CA PHE A 53 -15.99 -9.29 -5.20
C PHE A 53 -15.55 -10.75 -5.47
N GLU A 54 -16.06 -11.64 -4.63
CA GLU A 54 -15.79 -13.06 -4.64
C GLU A 54 -17.06 -13.86 -4.32
N PHE A 55 -17.06 -15.15 -4.61
CA PHE A 55 -18.03 -16.14 -4.14
C PHE A 55 -17.28 -17.32 -3.53
N PRO A 56 -17.84 -18.02 -2.53
CA PRO A 56 -17.12 -19.09 -1.84
C PRO A 56 -16.59 -20.23 -2.73
N GLU A 57 -17.26 -20.53 -3.84
CA GLU A 57 -16.88 -21.60 -4.76
C GLU A 57 -16.72 -21.06 -6.18
N ALA A 58 -17.83 -20.67 -6.82
CA ALA A 58 -17.86 -20.23 -8.20
C ALA A 58 -18.95 -19.18 -8.44
N SER A 59 -18.81 -18.48 -9.57
CA SER A 59 -19.78 -17.50 -10.07
C SER A 59 -20.38 -17.93 -11.42
N ASN A 60 -21.68 -17.72 -11.57
CA ASN A 60 -22.43 -18.19 -12.74
C ASN A 60 -22.59 -17.11 -13.80
N ARG A 61 -23.22 -15.99 -13.43
CA ARG A 61 -23.61 -14.91 -14.34
C ARG A 61 -23.35 -13.55 -13.71
N LEU A 62 -23.10 -12.57 -14.57
CA LEU A 62 -22.82 -11.18 -14.25
C LEU A 62 -23.58 -10.28 -15.19
N LYS A 63 -24.28 -9.28 -14.65
CA LYS A 63 -24.87 -8.22 -15.47
C LYS A 63 -24.67 -6.88 -14.81
N THR A 64 -24.22 -5.92 -15.61
CA THR A 64 -24.17 -4.51 -15.26
C THR A 64 -25.54 -3.88 -15.45
N THR A 65 -25.91 -2.98 -14.56
CA THR A 65 -27.14 -2.21 -14.68
C THR A 65 -27.02 -1.19 -15.81
N ARG A 66 -28.14 -0.80 -16.40
CA ARG A 66 -28.16 0.19 -17.51
C ARG A 66 -27.68 1.57 -17.08
N ASP A 67 -27.92 1.89 -15.80
CA ASP A 67 -27.42 3.10 -15.15
C ASP A 67 -25.91 3.12 -14.94
N GLY A 68 -25.21 1.99 -15.14
CA GLY A 68 -23.78 1.89 -14.93
C GLY A 68 -23.34 2.10 -13.48
N LYS A 69 -24.25 1.98 -12.50
CA LYS A 69 -24.00 2.20 -11.07
C LYS A 69 -23.86 0.91 -10.26
N TYR A 70 -24.41 -0.19 -10.76
CA TYR A 70 -24.41 -1.46 -10.05
C TYR A 70 -23.97 -2.60 -10.96
N VAL A 71 -23.44 -3.64 -10.34
CA VAL A 71 -23.27 -4.96 -10.96
C VAL A 71 -23.94 -6.00 -10.08
N VAL A 72 -24.71 -6.87 -10.73
CA VAL A 72 -25.35 -8.02 -10.09
C VAL A 72 -24.58 -9.25 -10.51
N ALA A 73 -24.24 -10.08 -9.54
CA ALA A 73 -23.58 -11.35 -9.76
C ALA A 73 -24.32 -12.47 -9.03
N THR A 74 -24.27 -13.67 -9.59
CA THR A 74 -24.86 -14.86 -8.98
C THR A 74 -23.79 -15.92 -8.74
N GLY A 75 -23.85 -16.58 -7.58
CA GLY A 75 -22.91 -17.61 -7.16
C GLY A 75 -23.56 -18.97 -6.92
N THR A 76 -22.72 -20.00 -6.87
CA THR A 76 -23.13 -21.40 -6.74
C THR A 76 -23.44 -21.81 -5.30
N TYR A 77 -22.55 -21.50 -4.34
CA TYR A 77 -22.63 -22.00 -2.96
C TYR A 77 -22.55 -20.92 -1.87
N LYS A 78 -23.48 -20.90 -0.90
CA LYS A 78 -24.89 -21.34 -1.10
C LYS A 78 -25.46 -20.55 -2.29
N PRO A 79 -26.48 -21.05 -3.03
CA PRO A 79 -27.05 -20.31 -4.13
C PRO A 79 -27.43 -18.90 -3.67
N GLN A 80 -26.77 -17.90 -4.26
CA GLN A 80 -26.83 -16.54 -3.78
C GLN A 80 -26.64 -15.54 -4.91
N MET A 81 -27.19 -14.37 -4.72
CA MET A 81 -27.07 -13.21 -5.59
C MET A 81 -26.49 -12.06 -4.78
N ARG A 82 -25.40 -11.49 -5.29
CA ARG A 82 -24.73 -10.32 -4.71
C ARG A 82 -24.95 -9.13 -5.62
N VAL A 83 -25.31 -7.99 -5.03
CA VAL A 83 -25.40 -6.71 -5.73
C VAL A 83 -24.30 -5.82 -5.21
N PHE A 84 -23.46 -5.32 -6.12
CA PHE A 84 -22.37 -4.42 -5.82
C PHE A 84 -22.70 -3.03 -6.33
N GLU A 85 -22.32 -2.03 -5.54
CA GLU A 85 -22.47 -0.62 -5.87
C GLU A 85 -21.11 -0.05 -6.23
N PHE A 86 -21.01 0.57 -7.42
CA PHE A 86 -19.74 1.08 -7.91
C PHE A 86 -19.29 2.36 -7.19
N ALA A 87 -20.24 3.19 -6.71
CA ALA A 87 -19.92 4.41 -5.98
C ALA A 87 -19.21 4.13 -4.64
N ASP A 88 -19.67 3.10 -3.92
CA ASP A 88 -19.10 2.68 -2.64
C ASP A 88 -18.06 1.56 -2.80
N MET A 89 -17.79 1.10 -4.03
CA MET A 89 -16.87 0.01 -4.38
C MET A 89 -16.99 -1.21 -3.47
N SER A 90 -18.22 -1.55 -3.08
CA SER A 90 -18.48 -2.60 -2.10
C SER A 90 -19.81 -3.30 -2.37
N MET A 91 -20.00 -4.42 -1.71
CA MET A 91 -21.26 -5.16 -1.77
C MET A 91 -22.36 -4.40 -1.04
N LYS A 92 -23.46 -4.14 -1.74
CA LYS A 92 -24.65 -3.50 -1.15
C LYS A 92 -25.43 -4.49 -0.29
N PHE A 93 -25.69 -5.68 -0.83
CA PHE A 93 -26.31 -6.78 -0.11
C PHE A 93 -26.08 -8.12 -0.81
N GLU A 94 -26.28 -9.19 -0.05
CA GLU A 94 -26.32 -10.58 -0.51
C GLU A 94 -27.73 -11.15 -0.22
N ARG A 95 -28.29 -11.86 -1.19
CA ARG A 95 -29.51 -12.65 -1.02
C ARG A 95 -29.23 -14.10 -1.35
N HIS A 96 -29.80 -14.99 -0.56
CA HIS A 96 -29.77 -16.41 -0.86
C HIS A 96 -31.01 -16.79 -1.67
N THR A 97 -30.82 -17.64 -2.67
CA THR A 97 -31.89 -18.26 -3.46
C THR A 97 -32.04 -19.72 -3.06
N ASP A 98 -33.21 -20.29 -3.31
CA ASP A 98 -33.48 -21.70 -2.98
C ASP A 98 -32.69 -22.65 -3.91
N ALA A 99 -32.58 -22.27 -5.18
CA ALA A 99 -31.87 -23.01 -6.20
C ALA A 99 -30.88 -22.12 -6.93
N GLU A 100 -29.92 -22.77 -7.59
CA GLU A 100 -28.92 -22.13 -8.43
C GLU A 100 -29.57 -21.41 -9.61
N THR A 101 -29.12 -20.18 -9.85
CA THR A 101 -29.58 -19.34 -10.95
C THR A 101 -28.78 -19.65 -12.22
N LEU A 102 -29.49 -19.96 -13.30
CA LEU A 102 -28.90 -20.23 -14.62
C LEU A 102 -28.65 -18.93 -15.40
N ASN A 103 -29.68 -18.09 -15.47
CA ASN A 103 -29.59 -16.74 -16.01
C ASN A 103 -30.55 -15.81 -15.27
N PHE A 104 -30.30 -14.51 -15.33
CA PHE A 104 -31.19 -13.50 -14.78
C PHE A 104 -31.20 -12.27 -15.66
N GLU A 105 -32.27 -11.48 -15.61
CA GLU A 105 -32.36 -10.21 -16.32
C GLU A 105 -32.80 -9.11 -15.37
N ILE A 106 -32.19 -7.94 -15.55
CA ILE A 106 -32.50 -6.75 -14.78
C ILE A 106 -33.64 -6.01 -15.49
N LEU A 107 -34.78 -5.88 -14.82
CA LEU A 107 -36.01 -5.32 -15.41
C LEU A 107 -36.07 -3.80 -15.29
N SER A 108 -35.39 -3.24 -14.27
CA SER A 108 -35.28 -1.81 -14.02
C SER A 108 -33.94 -1.28 -14.53
N GLU A 109 -33.77 0.05 -14.58
CA GLU A 109 -32.50 0.67 -14.96
C GLU A 109 -31.41 0.50 -13.89
N ASP A 110 -31.80 0.54 -12.61
CA ASP A 110 -30.99 0.21 -11.43
C ASP A 110 -30.88 -1.32 -11.24
N TRP A 111 -31.18 -1.83 -10.06
CA TRP A 111 -31.21 -3.26 -9.72
C TRP A 111 -32.52 -3.66 -9.02
N THR A 112 -33.43 -2.71 -8.82
CA THR A 112 -34.58 -2.85 -7.90
C THR A 112 -35.54 -3.96 -8.28
N LYS A 113 -35.69 -4.24 -9.59
CA LYS A 113 -36.53 -5.31 -10.13
C LYS A 113 -35.69 -6.23 -10.99
N GLN A 114 -35.73 -7.52 -10.70
CA GLN A 114 -34.95 -8.53 -11.40
C GLN A 114 -35.78 -9.81 -11.57
N ALA A 115 -35.53 -10.53 -12.66
CA ALA A 115 -36.08 -11.86 -12.89
C ALA A 115 -34.94 -12.88 -12.93
N LEU A 116 -34.96 -13.85 -12.03
CA LEU A 116 -33.99 -14.94 -11.95
C LEU A 116 -34.63 -16.23 -12.48
N LEU A 117 -33.97 -16.89 -13.43
CA LEU A 117 -34.31 -18.23 -13.87
C LEU A 117 -33.49 -19.24 -13.06
N GLN A 118 -34.16 -20.11 -12.32
CA GLN A 118 -33.54 -21.15 -11.52
C GLN A 118 -33.49 -22.50 -12.25
N ASN A 119 -32.57 -23.35 -11.83
CA ASN A 119 -32.40 -24.70 -12.36
C ASN A 119 -33.62 -25.61 -12.10
N ASP A 120 -34.42 -25.34 -11.07
CA ASP A 120 -35.58 -26.15 -10.69
C ASP A 120 -36.88 -25.86 -11.50
N ARG A 121 -36.74 -25.16 -12.63
CA ARG A 121 -37.82 -24.67 -13.52
C ARG A 121 -38.65 -23.53 -12.94
N SER A 122 -38.21 -22.92 -11.84
CA SER A 122 -38.88 -21.76 -11.30
C SER A 122 -38.24 -20.46 -11.77
N VAL A 123 -39.07 -19.44 -11.95
CA VAL A 123 -38.66 -18.07 -12.21
C VAL A 123 -39.04 -17.23 -11.00
N GLU A 124 -38.04 -16.66 -10.35
CA GLU A 124 -38.20 -15.77 -9.22
C GLU A 124 -38.16 -14.32 -9.66
N LEU A 125 -39.17 -13.56 -9.26
CA LEU A 125 -39.21 -12.12 -9.43
C LEU A 125 -38.77 -11.48 -8.12
N HIS A 126 -37.65 -10.76 -8.18
CA HIS A 126 -37.08 -10.03 -7.07
C HIS A 126 -37.44 -8.55 -7.16
N SER A 127 -37.79 -7.98 -6.01
CA SER A 127 -37.96 -6.55 -5.79
C SER A 127 -36.90 -6.05 -4.78
N GLN A 128 -36.91 -4.76 -4.46
CA GLN A 128 -36.05 -4.19 -3.42
C GLN A 128 -36.28 -4.87 -2.05
N GLY A 129 -37.50 -5.32 -1.77
CA GLY A 129 -37.87 -6.00 -0.52
C GLY A 129 -37.53 -7.50 -0.45
N GLY A 130 -36.93 -8.09 -1.50
CA GLY A 130 -36.67 -9.53 -1.57
C GLY A 130 -37.49 -10.21 -2.67
N ILE A 131 -37.87 -11.47 -2.43
CA ILE A 131 -38.67 -12.26 -3.37
C ILE A 131 -40.09 -11.70 -3.38
N HIS A 132 -40.53 -11.20 -4.52
CA HIS A 132 -41.91 -10.74 -4.72
C HIS A 132 -42.83 -11.90 -5.10
N TYR A 133 -42.40 -12.72 -6.06
CA TYR A 133 -43.20 -13.84 -6.53
C TYR A 133 -42.32 -14.93 -7.16
N ARG A 134 -42.79 -16.18 -7.08
CA ARG A 134 -42.15 -17.34 -7.71
C ARG A 134 -43.15 -18.02 -8.62
N THR A 135 -42.80 -18.10 -9.90
CA THR A 135 -43.59 -18.80 -10.92
C THR A 135 -42.88 -20.06 -11.34
N ARG A 136 -43.63 -21.04 -11.86
CA ARG A 136 -43.05 -22.29 -12.38
C ARG A 136 -43.35 -22.43 -13.86
N ILE A 137 -42.36 -22.87 -14.60
CA ILE A 137 -42.45 -23.15 -16.03
C ILE A 137 -42.57 -24.66 -16.25
N PRO A 138 -43.30 -25.13 -17.29
CA PRO A 138 -43.48 -26.57 -17.52
C PRO A 138 -42.18 -27.34 -17.76
N LYS A 139 -41.27 -26.76 -18.56
CA LYS A 139 -40.00 -27.37 -18.98
C LYS A 139 -38.79 -26.63 -18.38
N PHE A 140 -37.61 -27.27 -18.43
CA PHE A 140 -36.35 -26.67 -17.99
C PHE A 140 -36.00 -25.46 -18.83
N GLY A 141 -35.82 -24.31 -18.17
CA GLY A 141 -35.40 -23.09 -18.84
C GLY A 141 -33.91 -23.11 -19.17
N ARG A 142 -33.51 -22.49 -20.28
CA ARG A 142 -32.10 -22.35 -20.67
C ARG A 142 -31.64 -20.89 -20.56
N ASP A 143 -32.43 -19.98 -21.10
CA ASP A 143 -32.12 -18.56 -21.19
C ASP A 143 -33.38 -17.70 -20.99
N LEU A 144 -33.17 -16.42 -20.72
CA LEU A 144 -34.21 -15.47 -20.33
C LEU A 144 -33.88 -14.06 -20.85
N ALA A 145 -34.87 -13.42 -21.50
CA ALA A 145 -34.78 -12.06 -22.00
C ALA A 145 -36.06 -11.27 -21.74
N TYR A 146 -35.96 -9.96 -21.55
CA TYR A 146 -37.10 -9.09 -21.23
C TYR A 146 -37.37 -8.05 -22.32
N HIS A 147 -38.59 -8.01 -22.82
CA HIS A 147 -39.05 -7.03 -23.80
C HIS A 147 -39.72 -5.84 -23.10
N PHE A 148 -39.01 -4.71 -23.07
CA PHE A 148 -39.42 -3.49 -22.36
C PHE A 148 -40.76 -2.92 -22.86
N PRO A 149 -41.02 -2.79 -24.17
CA PRO A 149 -42.25 -2.13 -24.64
C PRO A 149 -43.55 -2.88 -24.32
N SER A 150 -43.55 -4.22 -24.29
CA SER A 150 -44.75 -5.01 -23.97
C SER A 150 -44.73 -5.60 -22.57
N CYS A 151 -43.66 -5.37 -21.80
CA CYS A 151 -43.41 -5.96 -20.49
C CYS A 151 -43.49 -7.49 -20.49
N ASP A 152 -43.07 -8.14 -21.58
CA ASP A 152 -43.05 -9.58 -21.71
C ASP A 152 -41.67 -10.14 -21.33
N LEU A 153 -41.64 -11.02 -20.34
CA LEU A 153 -40.50 -11.85 -20.01
C LEU A 153 -40.55 -13.12 -20.87
N MET A 154 -39.54 -13.30 -21.72
CA MET A 154 -39.39 -14.49 -22.55
C MET A 154 -38.44 -15.46 -21.88
N VAL A 155 -38.87 -16.72 -21.76
CA VAL A 155 -38.06 -17.80 -21.22
C VAL A 155 -37.97 -18.92 -22.23
N THR A 156 -36.75 -19.21 -22.67
CA THR A 156 -36.50 -20.36 -23.53
C THR A 156 -36.42 -21.61 -22.70
N ALA A 157 -36.85 -22.72 -23.28
CA ALA A 157 -36.87 -23.99 -22.59
C ALA A 157 -36.31 -25.14 -23.43
N SER A 158 -36.11 -26.26 -22.76
CA SER A 158 -35.84 -27.55 -23.38
C SER A 158 -37.09 -28.09 -24.06
N GLY A 159 -37.38 -27.54 -25.24
CA GLY A 159 -38.47 -27.92 -26.13
C GLY A 159 -38.76 -26.82 -27.17
N SER A 160 -39.65 -27.10 -28.12
CA SER A 160 -40.04 -26.16 -29.19
C SER A 160 -40.80 -24.92 -28.72
N GLU A 161 -41.09 -24.78 -27.43
CA GLU A 161 -41.91 -23.70 -26.91
C GLU A 161 -41.05 -22.68 -26.17
N VAL A 162 -41.20 -21.41 -26.53
CA VAL A 162 -40.69 -20.28 -25.77
C VAL A 162 -41.84 -19.66 -25.00
N TYR A 163 -41.71 -19.64 -23.68
CA TYR A 163 -42.75 -19.19 -22.77
C TYR A 163 -42.70 -17.67 -22.63
N ARG A 164 -43.84 -17.03 -22.81
CA ARG A 164 -44.00 -15.58 -22.64
C ARG A 164 -44.80 -15.31 -21.37
N LEU A 165 -44.16 -14.70 -20.39
CA LEU A 165 -44.80 -14.24 -19.17
C LEU A 165 -44.95 -12.73 -19.23
N ASN A 166 -46.19 -12.24 -19.37
CA ASN A 166 -46.43 -10.80 -19.33
C ASN A 166 -46.44 -10.33 -17.86
N LEU A 167 -45.52 -9.43 -17.52
CA LEU A 167 -45.36 -8.95 -16.13
C LEU A 167 -46.37 -7.87 -15.75
N ASP A 168 -46.99 -7.20 -16.72
CA ASP A 168 -48.04 -6.19 -16.47
C ASP A 168 -49.39 -6.88 -16.16
N GLN A 169 -49.74 -7.89 -16.95
CA GLN A 169 -50.98 -8.67 -16.79
C GLN A 169 -50.84 -9.83 -15.80
N GLY A 170 -49.61 -10.22 -15.45
CA GLY A 170 -49.34 -11.34 -14.54
C GLY A 170 -49.76 -12.71 -15.07
N ARG A 171 -49.82 -12.89 -16.40
CA ARG A 171 -50.28 -14.14 -17.04
C ARG A 171 -49.29 -14.65 -18.07
N PHE A 172 -49.29 -15.96 -18.27
CA PHE A 172 -48.65 -16.56 -19.42
C PHE A 172 -49.47 -16.26 -20.69
N LEU A 173 -48.80 -15.72 -21.70
CA LEU A 173 -49.32 -15.60 -23.05
C LEU A 173 -49.08 -16.91 -23.81
N ASN A 174 -49.69 -17.02 -24.99
CA ASN A 174 -49.42 -18.16 -25.88
C ASN A 174 -47.92 -18.25 -26.16
N SER A 175 -47.38 -19.46 -25.99
CA SER A 175 -45.98 -19.75 -26.28
C SER A 175 -45.69 -19.56 -27.76
N ILE A 176 -44.47 -19.11 -28.05
CA ILE A 176 -43.96 -19.07 -29.42
C ILE A 176 -43.47 -20.49 -29.75
N GLN A 177 -43.93 -21.05 -30.86
CA GLN A 177 -43.49 -22.36 -31.33
C GLN A 177 -42.37 -22.22 -32.35
N THR A 178 -41.21 -22.79 -32.03
CA THR A 178 -40.02 -22.85 -32.87
C THR A 178 -39.93 -24.21 -33.58
N ASP A 179 -39.15 -24.30 -34.65
CA ASP A 179 -39.00 -25.51 -35.47
C ASP A 179 -38.09 -26.58 -34.82
N SER A 180 -37.42 -26.22 -33.73
CA SER A 180 -36.50 -27.10 -33.01
C SER A 180 -37.16 -27.80 -31.83
N GLU A 181 -37.33 -29.13 -31.94
CA GLU A 181 -37.89 -29.96 -30.87
C GLU A 181 -36.94 -30.14 -29.67
N GLU A 182 -35.63 -30.11 -29.91
CA GLU A 182 -34.56 -30.26 -28.90
C GLU A 182 -34.39 -28.99 -28.03
N GLY A 183 -34.96 -27.89 -28.50
CA GLY A 183 -35.19 -26.66 -27.77
C GLY A 183 -34.38 -25.47 -28.23
N VAL A 184 -34.54 -24.38 -27.47
CA VAL A 184 -33.95 -23.07 -27.75
C VAL A 184 -32.92 -22.77 -26.67
N ASN A 185 -31.68 -22.52 -27.07
CA ASN A 185 -30.54 -22.35 -26.17
C ASN A 185 -30.40 -20.91 -25.69
N CYS A 186 -30.54 -19.95 -26.61
CA CYS A 186 -30.39 -18.53 -26.30
C CYS A 186 -31.54 -17.69 -26.86
N VAL A 187 -31.85 -16.59 -26.17
CA VAL A 187 -32.80 -15.58 -26.60
C VAL A 187 -32.22 -14.20 -26.36
N GLU A 188 -32.29 -13.35 -27.37
CA GLU A 188 -31.93 -11.94 -27.22
C GLU A 188 -32.95 -11.09 -27.97
N ILE A 189 -33.15 -9.88 -27.48
CA ILE A 189 -34.05 -8.91 -28.10
C ILE A 189 -33.21 -7.79 -28.67
N ASN A 190 -33.47 -7.44 -29.92
CA ASN A 190 -32.82 -6.31 -30.55
C ASN A 190 -33.30 -5.00 -29.91
N PRO A 191 -32.41 -4.18 -29.32
CA PRO A 191 -32.81 -2.94 -28.65
C PRO A 191 -33.44 -1.90 -29.60
N ALA A 192 -33.07 -1.88 -30.88
CA ALA A 192 -33.56 -0.88 -31.84
C ALA A 192 -34.89 -1.31 -32.47
N HIS A 193 -34.93 -2.50 -33.09
CA HIS A 193 -36.10 -2.97 -33.83
C HIS A 193 -37.06 -3.82 -33.00
N GLN A 194 -36.66 -4.23 -31.80
CA GLN A 194 -37.44 -5.11 -30.91
C GLN A 194 -37.74 -6.49 -31.51
N LEU A 195 -36.92 -6.91 -32.47
CA LEU A 195 -36.95 -8.25 -33.04
C LEU A 195 -36.44 -9.27 -32.01
N PHE A 196 -37.10 -10.41 -31.93
CA PHE A 196 -36.70 -11.52 -31.08
C PHE A 196 -35.78 -12.45 -31.87
N GLY A 197 -34.54 -12.61 -31.40
CA GLY A 197 -33.60 -13.60 -31.91
C GLY A 197 -33.60 -14.83 -31.00
N MET A 198 -33.88 -15.99 -31.57
CA MET A 198 -33.87 -17.27 -30.87
C MET A 198 -32.85 -18.20 -31.52
N GLY A 199 -31.85 -18.63 -30.76
CA GLY A 199 -30.87 -19.62 -31.21
C GLY A 199 -31.29 -21.02 -30.82
N THR A 200 -31.45 -21.90 -31.80
CA THR A 200 -31.93 -23.26 -31.58
C THR A 200 -30.78 -24.27 -31.47
N ALA A 201 -31.08 -25.42 -30.86
CA ALA A 201 -30.17 -26.57 -30.81
C ALA A 201 -29.85 -27.14 -32.21
N LYS A 202 -30.76 -27.02 -33.18
CA LYS A 202 -30.54 -27.47 -34.58
C LYS A 202 -29.54 -26.62 -35.37
N GLY A 203 -28.97 -25.58 -34.77
CA GLY A 203 -28.09 -24.65 -35.49
C GLY A 203 -28.84 -23.68 -36.37
N THR A 204 -30.11 -23.39 -36.04
CA THR A 204 -30.89 -22.37 -36.73
C THR A 204 -31.07 -21.16 -35.84
N VAL A 205 -31.06 -19.97 -36.46
CA VAL A 205 -31.47 -18.73 -35.78
C VAL A 205 -32.84 -18.33 -36.31
N GLU A 206 -33.82 -18.30 -35.43
CA GLU A 206 -35.17 -17.87 -35.73
C GLU A 206 -35.37 -16.42 -35.29
N LEU A 207 -35.89 -15.62 -36.21
CA LEU A 207 -36.17 -14.21 -36.01
C LEU A 207 -37.67 -13.99 -36.00
N TRP A 208 -38.19 -13.48 -34.89
CA TRP A 208 -39.62 -13.25 -34.67
C TRP A 208 -39.89 -11.77 -34.41
N ASP A 209 -40.98 -11.25 -34.97
CA ASP A 209 -41.42 -9.88 -34.70
C ASP A 209 -42.61 -9.90 -33.72
N PRO A 210 -42.55 -9.16 -32.60
CA PRO A 210 -43.65 -9.08 -31.64
C PRO A 210 -44.95 -8.54 -32.25
N ARG A 211 -44.87 -7.70 -33.28
CA ARG A 211 -46.05 -7.06 -33.90
C ARG A 211 -46.81 -8.03 -34.79
N SER A 212 -46.09 -8.76 -35.63
CA SER A 212 -46.67 -9.79 -36.51
C SER A 212 -47.04 -11.06 -35.75
N LYS A 213 -46.42 -11.31 -34.58
CA LYS A 213 -46.56 -12.55 -33.80
C LYS A 213 -46.26 -13.80 -34.63
N SER A 214 -45.48 -13.65 -35.69
CA SER A 214 -45.07 -14.71 -36.59
C SER A 214 -43.56 -14.65 -36.79
N ARG A 215 -42.97 -15.79 -37.17
CA ARG A 215 -41.59 -15.83 -37.64
C ARG A 215 -41.42 -14.98 -38.89
N VAL A 216 -40.39 -14.16 -38.92
CA VAL A 216 -40.04 -13.27 -40.05
C VAL A 216 -38.85 -13.81 -40.82
N GLY A 217 -37.87 -14.40 -40.13
CA GLY A 217 -36.67 -14.94 -40.75
C GLY A 217 -36.23 -16.24 -40.10
N LEU A 218 -35.70 -17.15 -40.93
CA LEU A 218 -35.04 -18.38 -40.50
C LEU A 218 -33.67 -18.41 -41.14
N LEU A 219 -32.62 -18.43 -40.33
CA LEU A 219 -31.26 -18.70 -40.77
C LEU A 219 -30.98 -20.17 -40.52
N SER A 220 -31.23 -21.01 -41.54
CA SER A 220 -31.13 -22.46 -41.44
C SER A 220 -29.75 -23.02 -41.80
N ASN A 221 -28.91 -22.23 -42.47
CA ASN A 221 -27.61 -22.65 -42.97
C ASN A 221 -26.51 -21.76 -42.39
N LEU A 222 -26.12 -22.02 -41.14
CA LEU A 222 -24.90 -21.44 -40.59
C LEU A 222 -23.71 -22.10 -41.31
N GLU A 223 -23.29 -21.50 -42.42
CA GLU A 223 -22.12 -21.97 -43.17
C GLU A 223 -20.84 -21.59 -42.41
N VAL A 224 -20.37 -22.52 -41.59
CA VAL A 224 -18.99 -22.49 -41.11
C VAL A 224 -18.11 -23.08 -42.23
N PRO A 225 -17.14 -22.32 -42.79
CA PRO A 225 -16.29 -22.82 -43.86
C PRO A 225 -15.56 -24.11 -43.43
N ALA A 226 -15.53 -25.13 -44.31
CA ALA A 226 -14.88 -26.42 -44.05
C ALA A 226 -13.38 -26.32 -43.70
N ALA A 227 -12.75 -25.16 -43.98
CA ALA A 227 -11.38 -24.84 -43.61
C ALA A 227 -11.13 -24.81 -42.09
N TYR A 228 -12.18 -24.66 -41.28
CA TYR A 228 -12.09 -24.61 -39.81
C TYR A 228 -12.24 -25.99 -39.12
N GLY A 229 -12.04 -27.09 -39.85
CA GLY A 229 -11.93 -28.43 -39.23
C GLY A 229 -13.26 -28.93 -38.67
N ARG A 230 -14.27 -29.06 -39.54
CA ARG A 230 -15.53 -29.69 -39.17
C ARG A 230 -15.34 -31.21 -39.07
N ASP A 231 -15.54 -31.77 -37.88
CA ASP A 231 -15.96 -33.17 -37.76
C ASP A 231 -17.46 -33.21 -38.11
N ASP A 232 -17.80 -33.79 -39.27
CA ASP A 232 -19.18 -33.86 -39.81
C ASP A 232 -20.20 -34.49 -38.85
N ASN A 233 -19.76 -35.12 -37.76
CA ASN A 233 -20.57 -35.80 -36.77
C ASN A 233 -21.06 -34.92 -35.60
N THR A 234 -20.58 -33.68 -35.43
CA THR A 234 -21.07 -32.79 -34.36
C THR A 234 -22.20 -31.90 -34.87
N ALA A 235 -23.36 -31.97 -34.22
CA ALA A 235 -24.47 -31.06 -34.48
C ALA A 235 -24.05 -29.64 -34.09
N LEU A 236 -24.14 -28.70 -35.04
CA LEU A 236 -23.84 -27.31 -34.78
C LEU A 236 -25.02 -26.70 -34.02
N GLU A 237 -24.88 -26.44 -32.73
CA GLU A 237 -25.90 -25.70 -31.98
C GLU A 237 -25.51 -24.24 -31.85
N VAL A 238 -26.52 -23.35 -31.75
CA VAL A 238 -26.28 -21.94 -31.40
C VAL A 238 -26.26 -21.81 -29.88
N SER A 239 -25.14 -21.38 -29.31
CA SER A 239 -24.96 -21.26 -27.86
C SER A 239 -25.18 -19.83 -27.36
N ALA A 240 -24.77 -18.83 -28.14
CA ALA A 240 -24.87 -17.41 -27.78
C ALA A 240 -25.41 -16.58 -28.93
N LEU A 241 -26.24 -15.58 -28.63
CA LEU A 241 -26.77 -14.62 -29.60
C LEU A 241 -26.74 -13.22 -28.99
N LYS A 242 -26.24 -12.24 -29.76
CA LYS A 242 -26.26 -10.83 -29.34
C LYS A 242 -26.61 -9.92 -30.49
N PHE A 243 -27.44 -8.92 -30.23
CA PHE A 243 -27.67 -7.80 -31.16
C PHE A 243 -26.86 -6.58 -30.73
N ARG A 244 -26.38 -5.82 -31.71
CA ARG A 244 -25.80 -4.49 -31.45
C ARG A 244 -26.92 -3.46 -31.28
N ASN A 245 -26.62 -2.38 -30.56
CA ASN A 245 -27.49 -1.21 -30.39
C ASN A 245 -27.86 -0.48 -31.70
N ASP A 246 -27.10 -0.72 -32.79
CA ASP A 246 -27.41 -0.21 -34.15
C ASP A 246 -28.58 -0.98 -34.82
N GLY A 247 -28.90 -2.16 -34.31
CA GLY A 247 -30.04 -2.96 -34.76
C GLY A 247 -29.81 -3.81 -36.02
N LEU A 248 -28.78 -3.53 -36.81
CA LEU A 248 -28.47 -4.29 -38.02
C LEU A 248 -27.55 -5.49 -37.77
N THR A 249 -26.71 -5.42 -36.75
CA THR A 249 -25.64 -6.40 -36.53
C THR A 249 -26.06 -7.44 -35.54
N MET A 250 -25.82 -8.70 -35.88
CA MET A 250 -26.08 -9.84 -35.01
C MET A 250 -24.83 -10.70 -34.92
N GLY A 251 -24.43 -11.03 -33.69
CA GLY A 251 -23.38 -12.02 -33.41
C GLY A 251 -24.04 -13.34 -33.03
N VAL A 252 -23.60 -14.42 -33.66
CA VAL A 252 -24.05 -15.79 -33.39
C VAL A 252 -22.81 -16.61 -32.99
N GLY A 253 -22.88 -17.24 -31.82
CA GLY A 253 -21.85 -18.14 -31.32
C GLY A 253 -22.32 -19.58 -31.40
N THR A 254 -21.45 -20.47 -31.85
CA THR A 254 -21.74 -21.90 -31.94
C THR A 254 -21.09 -22.70 -30.82
N THR A 255 -21.60 -23.89 -30.58
CA THR A 255 -21.02 -24.85 -29.63
C THR A 255 -19.62 -25.33 -30.02
N THR A 256 -19.27 -25.25 -31.31
CA THR A 256 -17.96 -25.64 -31.84
C THR A 256 -16.88 -24.56 -31.72
N GLY A 257 -17.18 -23.41 -31.09
CA GLY A 257 -16.21 -22.33 -30.91
C GLY A 257 -16.11 -21.35 -32.09
N HIS A 258 -17.12 -21.35 -32.97
CA HIS A 258 -17.17 -20.43 -34.11
C HIS A 258 -18.08 -19.25 -33.84
N THR A 259 -17.54 -18.06 -34.07
CA THR A 259 -18.28 -16.80 -34.05
C THR A 259 -18.63 -16.39 -35.47
N LEU A 260 -19.90 -16.13 -35.69
CA LEU A 260 -20.47 -15.75 -36.96
C LEU A 260 -21.12 -14.37 -36.81
N LEU A 261 -20.61 -13.39 -37.54
CA LEU A 261 -21.17 -12.05 -37.54
C LEU A 261 -22.07 -11.87 -38.76
N TYR A 262 -23.35 -11.60 -38.51
CA TYR A 262 -24.37 -11.36 -39.52
C TYR A 262 -24.77 -9.89 -39.57
N ASP A 263 -25.06 -9.42 -40.78
CA ASP A 263 -25.95 -8.27 -40.98
C ASP A 263 -27.36 -8.83 -41.18
N LEU A 264 -28.35 -8.27 -40.48
CA LEU A 264 -29.74 -8.71 -40.49
C LEU A 264 -30.34 -8.74 -41.91
N ARG A 265 -29.78 -7.96 -42.83
CA ARG A 265 -30.21 -7.87 -44.23
C ARG A 265 -29.68 -9.01 -45.10
N SER A 266 -28.63 -9.72 -44.66
CA SER A 266 -27.97 -10.78 -45.44
C SER A 266 -28.04 -12.12 -44.73
N SER A 267 -28.36 -13.18 -45.46
CA SER A 267 -28.36 -14.55 -44.95
C SER A 267 -26.96 -15.17 -44.85
N VAL A 268 -25.93 -14.49 -45.38
CA VAL A 268 -24.53 -14.94 -45.38
C VAL A 268 -23.77 -14.23 -44.27
N PRO A 269 -22.91 -14.92 -43.50
CA PRO A 269 -22.09 -14.25 -42.48
C PRO A 269 -21.09 -13.30 -43.15
N THR A 270 -20.93 -12.12 -42.56
CA THR A 270 -19.92 -11.13 -42.99
C THR A 270 -18.51 -11.57 -42.57
N ILE A 271 -18.38 -12.11 -41.36
CA ILE A 271 -17.12 -12.61 -40.80
C ILE A 271 -17.39 -13.91 -40.07
N VAL A 272 -16.54 -14.89 -40.31
CA VAL A 272 -16.47 -16.15 -39.58
C VAL A 272 -15.14 -16.22 -38.88
N LYS A 273 -15.15 -16.47 -37.56
CA LYS A 273 -13.94 -16.57 -36.76
C LYS A 273 -13.99 -17.76 -35.83
N ASP A 274 -12.90 -18.50 -35.81
CA ASP A 274 -12.72 -19.64 -34.94
C ASP A 274 -11.84 -19.29 -33.72
N HIS A 275 -12.26 -19.81 -32.58
CA HIS A 275 -11.52 -19.71 -31.33
C HIS A 275 -10.47 -20.80 -31.14
N GLN A 276 -10.44 -21.84 -31.99
CA GLN A 276 -9.47 -22.93 -32.08
C GLN A 276 -9.52 -23.97 -30.94
N TYR A 277 -10.07 -23.61 -29.77
CA TYR A 277 -10.17 -24.54 -28.65
C TYR A 277 -11.33 -25.55 -28.77
N GLY A 278 -12.28 -25.32 -29.69
CA GLY A 278 -13.44 -26.21 -29.89
C GLY A 278 -14.44 -26.22 -28.74
N PHE A 279 -14.38 -25.24 -27.83
CA PHE A 279 -15.35 -25.07 -26.75
C PHE A 279 -16.51 -24.17 -27.18
N PRO A 280 -17.71 -24.33 -26.58
CA PRO A 280 -18.85 -23.47 -26.86
C PRO A 280 -18.57 -22.02 -26.47
N ILE A 281 -19.01 -21.11 -27.34
CA ILE A 281 -19.01 -19.67 -27.04
C ILE A 281 -20.11 -19.41 -26.01
N LYS A 282 -19.74 -18.86 -24.85
CA LYS A 282 -20.70 -18.57 -23.77
C LYS A 282 -21.35 -17.20 -23.93
N THR A 283 -20.58 -16.19 -24.29
CA THR A 283 -21.07 -14.80 -24.41
C THR A 283 -20.42 -14.04 -25.56
N ILE A 284 -21.22 -13.16 -26.17
CA ILE A 284 -20.78 -12.19 -27.17
C ILE A 284 -21.23 -10.80 -26.73
N HIS A 285 -20.30 -9.85 -26.69
CA HIS A 285 -20.56 -8.45 -26.38
C HIS A 285 -20.04 -7.56 -27.50
N PHE A 286 -20.83 -6.55 -27.86
CA PHE A 286 -20.40 -5.49 -28.76
C PHE A 286 -19.92 -4.32 -27.94
N HIS A 287 -18.67 -3.92 -28.16
CA HIS A 287 -18.07 -2.76 -27.54
C HIS A 287 -17.96 -1.64 -28.57
N LYS A 288 -18.49 -0.46 -28.26
CA LYS A 288 -18.26 0.71 -29.11
C LYS A 288 -16.87 1.25 -28.81
N GLY A 289 -16.05 1.39 -29.85
CA GLY A 289 -14.76 2.07 -29.71
C GLY A 289 -14.96 3.52 -29.24
N VAL A 290 -13.94 4.09 -28.60
CA VAL A 290 -13.99 5.48 -28.12
C VAL A 290 -14.29 6.43 -29.28
N ALA A 291 -15.41 7.13 -29.19
CA ALA A 291 -15.80 8.15 -30.15
C ALA A 291 -14.82 9.34 -30.08
N GLY A 292 -13.84 9.38 -30.98
CA GLY A 292 -12.84 10.46 -31.06
C GLY A 292 -11.42 10.01 -31.36
N ALA A 293 -11.09 8.72 -31.25
CA ALA A 293 -9.81 8.19 -31.70
C ALA A 293 -9.83 8.08 -33.24
N SER A 294 -9.05 8.93 -33.93
CA SER A 294 -8.95 8.97 -35.40
C SER A 294 -8.22 7.78 -36.01
N ASP A 295 -7.57 6.95 -35.20
CA ASP A 295 -6.84 5.77 -35.67
C ASP A 295 -7.77 4.58 -35.84
N SER A 296 -7.81 4.06 -37.07
CA SER A 296 -8.63 2.92 -37.50
C SER A 296 -8.42 1.64 -36.68
N GLU A 297 -7.30 1.50 -35.95
CA GLU A 297 -7.02 0.32 -35.12
C GLU A 297 -7.57 0.44 -33.70
N THR A 298 -7.71 1.66 -33.18
CA THR A 298 -8.13 1.95 -31.80
C THR A 298 -9.60 2.36 -31.74
N GLY A 299 -10.08 3.12 -32.72
CA GLY A 299 -11.46 3.65 -32.77
C GLY A 299 -12.52 2.72 -33.37
N GLY A 300 -12.14 1.54 -33.86
CA GLY A 300 -13.08 0.57 -34.45
C GLY A 300 -14.03 -0.07 -33.44
N ASP A 301 -15.25 -0.40 -33.89
CA ASP A 301 -16.20 -1.20 -33.12
C ASP A 301 -15.62 -2.59 -32.85
N LYS A 302 -15.43 -2.95 -31.58
CA LYS A 302 -14.84 -4.24 -31.21
C LYS A 302 -15.93 -5.23 -30.80
N VAL A 303 -15.65 -6.50 -31.03
CA VAL A 303 -16.47 -7.63 -30.58
C VAL A 303 -15.66 -8.40 -29.55
N ILE A 304 -16.25 -8.57 -28.37
CA ILE A 304 -15.68 -9.35 -27.26
C ILE A 304 -16.42 -10.66 -27.25
N VAL A 305 -15.68 -11.75 -27.42
CA VAL A 305 -16.22 -13.10 -27.44
C VAL A 305 -15.52 -13.92 -26.38
N ALA A 306 -16.29 -14.62 -25.56
CA ALA A 306 -15.78 -15.49 -24.53
C ALA A 306 -16.15 -16.96 -24.76
N ASP A 307 -15.15 -17.82 -24.63
CA ASP A 307 -15.32 -19.26 -24.45
C ASP A 307 -15.13 -19.63 -22.98
N CYS A 308 -15.11 -20.93 -22.70
CA CYS A 308 -14.76 -21.46 -21.39
C CYS A 308 -13.36 -21.04 -20.92
N LYS A 309 -12.37 -20.86 -21.81
CA LYS A 309 -10.97 -20.61 -21.41
C LYS A 309 -10.42 -19.24 -21.74
N ILE A 310 -10.91 -18.61 -22.80
CA ILE A 310 -10.32 -17.40 -23.34
C ILE A 310 -11.40 -16.36 -23.64
N VAL A 311 -11.02 -15.09 -23.54
CA VAL A 311 -11.79 -13.97 -24.11
C VAL A 311 -10.99 -13.39 -25.26
N LYS A 312 -11.53 -13.45 -26.47
CA LYS A 312 -10.94 -12.83 -27.66
C LYS A 312 -11.66 -11.53 -27.97
N ILE A 313 -10.89 -10.47 -28.14
CA ILE A 313 -11.36 -9.17 -28.60
C ILE A 313 -10.86 -8.99 -30.02
N TRP A 314 -11.76 -8.65 -30.94
CA TRP A 314 -11.41 -8.42 -32.33
C TRP A 314 -12.25 -7.29 -32.93
N ASP A 315 -11.71 -6.66 -33.97
CA ASP A 315 -12.40 -5.56 -34.65
C ASP A 315 -13.45 -6.10 -35.62
N ARG A 316 -14.66 -5.54 -35.54
CA ARG A 316 -15.81 -5.96 -36.32
C ARG A 316 -15.62 -5.79 -37.82
N ALA A 317 -14.98 -4.70 -38.26
CA ALA A 317 -14.89 -4.39 -39.68
C ALA A 317 -13.77 -5.16 -40.37
N SER A 318 -12.59 -5.19 -39.76
CA SER A 318 -11.42 -5.86 -40.32
C SER A 318 -11.35 -7.35 -40.00
N GLY A 319 -12.00 -7.79 -38.92
CA GLY A 319 -11.77 -9.14 -38.39
C GLY A 319 -10.32 -9.33 -37.88
N LYS A 320 -9.53 -8.27 -37.67
CA LYS A 320 -8.20 -8.40 -37.06
C LYS A 320 -8.34 -8.69 -35.56
N HIS A 321 -7.53 -9.61 -35.05
CA HIS A 321 -7.49 -9.89 -33.61
C HIS A 321 -6.84 -8.70 -32.89
N PHE A 322 -7.55 -8.14 -31.92
CA PHE A 322 -7.05 -7.03 -31.10
C PHE A 322 -6.27 -7.59 -29.92
N THR A 323 -6.94 -8.32 -29.02
CA THR A 323 -6.32 -8.92 -27.83
C THR A 323 -6.95 -10.26 -27.45
N SER A 324 -6.22 -11.02 -26.65
CA SER A 324 -6.73 -12.18 -25.93
C SER A 324 -6.50 -12.01 -24.43
N ILE A 325 -7.49 -12.43 -23.64
CA ILE A 325 -7.42 -12.52 -22.18
C ILE A 325 -7.53 -14.01 -21.83
N GLU A 326 -6.52 -14.51 -21.13
CA GLU A 326 -6.43 -15.92 -20.72
C GLU A 326 -6.46 -15.99 -19.19
N PRO A 327 -7.63 -16.13 -18.57
CA PRO A 327 -7.74 -16.45 -17.15
C PRO A 327 -7.20 -17.85 -16.83
N GLU A 328 -6.79 -18.07 -15.59
CA GLU A 328 -6.42 -19.40 -15.10
C GLU A 328 -7.63 -20.32 -14.89
N THR A 329 -8.76 -19.71 -14.53
CA THR A 329 -9.99 -20.40 -14.19
C THR A 329 -10.95 -20.33 -15.37
N ASP A 330 -11.76 -21.37 -15.51
CA ASP A 330 -12.76 -21.43 -16.55
C ASP A 330 -13.79 -20.31 -16.36
N ILE A 331 -14.15 -19.65 -17.46
CA ILE A 331 -15.08 -18.53 -17.54
C ILE A 331 -16.49 -19.07 -17.78
N ASN A 332 -17.47 -18.57 -17.05
CA ASN A 332 -18.89 -18.84 -17.25
C ASN A 332 -19.63 -17.71 -17.99
N ASP A 333 -19.27 -16.47 -17.70
CA ASP A 333 -19.94 -15.29 -18.25
C ASP A 333 -18.95 -14.14 -18.35
N VAL A 334 -19.17 -13.24 -19.30
CA VAL A 334 -18.40 -12.01 -19.43
C VAL A 334 -19.35 -10.85 -19.59
N THR A 335 -19.10 -9.74 -18.91
CA THR A 335 -19.89 -8.52 -19.07
C THR A 335 -18.96 -7.32 -19.16
N THR A 336 -19.31 -6.37 -20.01
CA THR A 336 -18.62 -5.08 -20.12
C THR A 336 -19.32 -4.04 -19.25
N VAL A 337 -18.52 -3.16 -18.66
CA VAL A 337 -19.06 -1.97 -17.99
C VAL A 337 -19.22 -0.88 -19.02
N GLU A 338 -20.45 -0.70 -19.51
CA GLU A 338 -20.79 0.31 -20.52
C GLU A 338 -19.85 0.23 -21.75
N ASP A 339 -19.44 1.37 -22.27
CA ASP A 339 -18.42 1.53 -23.32
C ASP A 339 -17.02 1.84 -22.72
N SER A 340 -16.74 1.40 -21.48
CA SER A 340 -15.44 1.57 -20.80
C SER A 340 -14.45 0.43 -21.08
N GLY A 341 -13.16 0.63 -20.77
CA GLY A 341 -12.12 -0.41 -20.91
C GLY A 341 -12.17 -1.54 -19.88
N LEU A 342 -13.20 -1.61 -19.03
CA LEU A 342 -13.32 -2.56 -17.92
C LEU A 342 -14.25 -3.72 -18.27
N ILE A 343 -13.73 -4.94 -18.09
CA ILE A 343 -14.43 -6.20 -18.37
C ILE A 343 -14.49 -7.02 -17.08
N PHE A 344 -15.67 -7.48 -16.71
CA PHE A 344 -15.87 -8.43 -15.63
C PHE A 344 -16.09 -9.83 -16.19
N THR A 345 -15.50 -10.82 -15.54
CA THR A 345 -15.69 -12.24 -15.88
C THR A 345 -16.18 -13.02 -14.67
N ALA A 346 -17.21 -13.82 -14.88
CA ALA A 346 -17.65 -14.83 -13.94
C ALA A 346 -16.85 -16.07 -14.24
N ASN A 347 -16.24 -16.64 -13.23
CA ASN A 347 -15.38 -17.81 -13.33
C ASN A 347 -15.73 -18.85 -12.27
N GLU A 348 -15.17 -20.03 -12.47
CA GLU A 348 -15.18 -21.15 -11.51
C GLU A 348 -14.26 -20.93 -10.30
N GLY A 349 -13.60 -19.76 -10.24
CA GLY A 349 -12.78 -19.36 -9.11
C GLY A 349 -13.57 -18.69 -8.00
N ILE A 350 -12.96 -18.62 -6.81
CA ILE A 350 -13.52 -17.87 -5.69
C ILE A 350 -13.63 -16.38 -6.05
N GLN A 351 -12.59 -15.82 -6.66
CA GLN A 351 -12.59 -14.42 -7.07
C GLN A 351 -13.01 -14.26 -8.51
N MET A 352 -13.92 -13.33 -8.72
CA MET A 352 -14.37 -12.95 -10.04
C MET A 352 -13.29 -12.13 -10.76
N GLY A 353 -13.16 -12.31 -12.06
CA GLY A 353 -12.14 -11.62 -12.84
C GLY A 353 -12.55 -10.18 -13.15
N SER A 354 -11.61 -9.25 -13.03
CA SER A 354 -11.75 -7.89 -13.56
C SER A 354 -10.50 -7.54 -14.36
N TYR A 355 -10.72 -7.21 -15.62
CA TYR A 355 -9.67 -6.90 -16.59
C TYR A 355 -9.86 -5.49 -17.10
N PHE A 356 -8.79 -4.70 -17.07
CA PHE A 356 -8.77 -3.35 -17.59
C PHE A 356 -7.84 -3.26 -18.79
N ILE A 357 -8.36 -2.69 -19.89
CA ILE A 357 -7.62 -2.47 -21.13
C ILE A 357 -7.72 -0.98 -21.49
N PRO A 358 -6.67 -0.18 -21.21
CA PRO A 358 -6.69 1.26 -21.49
C PRO A 358 -6.94 1.60 -22.97
N GLN A 359 -6.44 0.75 -23.88
CA GLN A 359 -6.61 0.95 -25.33
C GLN A 359 -8.02 0.62 -25.84
N LEU A 360 -8.84 -0.09 -25.04
CA LEU A 360 -10.24 -0.40 -25.40
C LEU A 360 -11.16 0.78 -25.08
N GLY A 361 -10.84 1.52 -24.02
CA GLY A 361 -11.53 2.72 -23.60
C GLY A 361 -11.04 3.21 -22.24
N PRO A 362 -11.40 4.44 -21.86
CA PRO A 362 -11.07 4.98 -20.55
C PRO A 362 -11.74 4.17 -19.42
N ALA A 363 -11.21 4.28 -18.21
CA ALA A 363 -11.84 3.74 -17.02
C ALA A 363 -13.16 4.49 -16.74
N PRO A 364 -14.17 3.80 -16.17
CA PRO A 364 -15.40 4.46 -15.77
C PRO A 364 -15.12 5.47 -14.65
N ARG A 365 -15.99 6.49 -14.52
CA ARG A 365 -15.78 7.63 -13.60
C ARG A 365 -15.49 7.25 -12.15
N TRP A 366 -16.08 6.15 -11.68
CA TRP A 366 -15.89 5.65 -10.32
C TRP A 366 -14.55 4.93 -10.12
N ALA A 367 -13.90 4.49 -11.21
CA ALA A 367 -12.62 3.79 -11.21
C ALA A 367 -11.50 4.61 -11.89
N SER A 368 -11.55 5.94 -11.84
CA SER A 368 -10.52 6.81 -12.45
C SER A 368 -9.11 6.55 -11.89
N PHE A 369 -9.02 6.03 -10.67
CA PHE A 369 -7.73 5.65 -10.07
C PHE A 369 -6.99 4.56 -10.85
N LEU A 370 -7.71 3.72 -11.63
CA LEU A 370 -7.09 2.69 -12.45
C LEU A 370 -6.25 3.31 -13.56
N GLU A 371 -6.69 4.43 -14.14
CA GLU A 371 -5.91 5.14 -15.17
C GLU A 371 -4.60 5.66 -14.59
N ASN A 372 -4.65 6.38 -13.46
CA ASN A 372 -3.45 6.87 -12.77
C ASN A 372 -2.52 5.71 -12.40
N LEU A 373 -3.06 4.60 -11.90
CA LEU A 373 -2.25 3.44 -11.53
C LEU A 373 -1.60 2.79 -12.77
N THR A 374 -2.33 2.70 -13.89
CA THR A 374 -1.75 2.20 -15.14
C THR A 374 -0.71 3.16 -15.70
N GLU A 375 -0.93 4.48 -15.63
CA GLU A 375 -0.01 5.52 -16.09
C GLU A 375 1.29 5.50 -15.27
N GLU A 376 1.20 5.43 -13.94
CA GLU A 376 2.37 5.25 -13.05
C GLU A 376 3.16 3.97 -13.36
N MET A 377 2.46 2.89 -13.74
CA MET A 377 3.08 1.63 -14.16
C MET A 377 3.68 1.70 -15.57
N GLU A 378 3.16 2.56 -16.44
CA GLU A 378 3.72 2.80 -17.78
C GLU A 378 4.94 3.72 -17.73
N GLU A 379 4.95 4.70 -16.82
CA GLU A 379 6.10 5.57 -16.58
C GLU A 379 7.27 4.83 -15.92
N ASN A 380 7.00 3.84 -15.07
CA ASN A 380 8.02 3.05 -14.36
C ASN A 380 8.05 1.56 -14.75
N PRO A 381 8.42 1.20 -16.00
CA PRO A 381 8.51 -0.21 -16.41
C PRO A 381 9.70 -0.94 -15.75
N ASN A 382 10.73 -0.18 -15.35
CA ASN A 382 11.88 -0.71 -14.64
C ASN A 382 11.64 -0.55 -13.14
N ARG A 383 10.99 -1.54 -12.52
CA ARG A 383 11.22 -1.75 -11.10
C ARG A 383 12.69 -2.10 -10.93
N ASP A 384 13.44 -1.20 -10.31
CA ASP A 384 14.83 -1.42 -9.98
C ASP A 384 14.93 -2.68 -9.09
N ILE A 385 15.28 -3.81 -9.72
CA ILE A 385 15.51 -5.12 -9.09
C ILE A 385 16.58 -5.03 -7.97
N TYR A 386 17.22 -3.86 -7.84
CA TYR A 386 18.29 -3.54 -6.92
C TYR A 386 17.90 -2.62 -5.76
N ASP A 387 16.64 -2.18 -5.63
CA ASP A 387 16.23 -1.30 -4.52
C ASP A 387 16.44 -1.92 -3.13
N GLU A 388 16.30 -3.25 -3.03
CA GLU A 388 16.55 -3.99 -1.79
C GLU A 388 17.99 -4.53 -1.69
N TYR A 389 18.88 -4.18 -2.62
CA TYR A 389 20.27 -4.66 -2.65
C TYR A 389 21.27 -3.52 -2.48
N LYS A 390 22.13 -3.65 -1.46
CA LYS A 390 23.28 -2.77 -1.32
C LYS A 390 24.48 -3.35 -2.06
N PHE A 391 25.12 -2.54 -2.90
CA PHE A 391 26.43 -2.86 -3.44
C PHE A 391 27.48 -2.77 -2.34
N VAL A 392 28.24 -3.84 -2.15
CA VAL A 392 29.27 -3.99 -1.13
C VAL A 392 30.57 -4.38 -1.81
N THR A 393 31.63 -3.62 -1.57
CA THR A 393 32.95 -3.97 -2.11
C THR A 393 33.54 -5.18 -1.38
N ARG A 394 34.52 -5.86 -1.97
CA ARG A 394 35.17 -7.02 -1.32
C ARG A 394 35.74 -6.66 0.06
N LYS A 395 36.28 -5.46 0.24
CA LYS A 395 36.83 -4.95 1.51
C LYS A 395 35.75 -4.73 2.58
N GLU A 396 34.56 -4.32 2.18
CA GLU A 396 33.43 -4.15 3.10
C GLU A 396 32.82 -5.51 3.46
N LEU A 397 32.79 -6.45 2.53
CA LEU A 397 32.34 -7.83 2.78
C LEU A 397 33.24 -8.53 3.81
N THR A 398 34.56 -8.32 3.71
CA THR A 398 35.56 -8.81 4.67
C THR A 398 35.37 -8.16 6.04
N ALA A 399 35.14 -6.84 6.10
CA ALA A 399 34.88 -6.12 7.34
C ALA A 399 33.58 -6.58 8.05
N LEU A 400 32.58 -6.99 7.28
CA LEU A 400 31.31 -7.51 7.79
C LEU A 400 31.36 -9.01 8.13
N GLY A 401 32.48 -9.69 7.87
CA GLY A 401 32.65 -11.12 8.14
C GLY A 401 31.83 -12.04 7.22
N LEU A 402 31.35 -11.54 6.07
CA LEU A 402 30.47 -12.28 5.14
C LEU A 402 31.24 -13.00 4.01
N GLU A 403 32.56 -13.13 4.10
CA GLU A 403 33.41 -13.80 3.10
C GLU A 403 33.01 -15.26 2.83
N HIS A 404 32.52 -15.95 3.85
CA HIS A 404 32.08 -17.35 3.77
C HIS A 404 30.86 -17.56 2.85
N LEU A 405 30.14 -16.48 2.49
CA LEU A 405 28.99 -16.53 1.58
C LEU A 405 29.38 -16.31 0.12
N MET A 406 30.65 -16.02 -0.18
CA MET A 406 31.13 -15.89 -1.56
C MET A 406 30.93 -17.21 -2.32
N GLY A 407 30.22 -17.15 -3.44
CA GLY A 407 29.88 -18.32 -4.26
C GLY A 407 28.51 -18.95 -3.95
N THR A 408 27.79 -18.47 -2.93
CA THR A 408 26.39 -18.85 -2.69
C THR A 408 25.42 -17.90 -3.40
N ASN A 409 24.20 -18.35 -3.70
CA ASN A 409 23.16 -17.53 -4.34
C ASN A 409 22.70 -16.30 -3.52
N VAL A 410 23.21 -16.12 -2.30
CA VAL A 410 22.87 -15.01 -1.40
C VAL A 410 23.62 -13.73 -1.77
N LEU A 411 24.84 -13.85 -2.29
CA LEU A 411 25.65 -12.72 -2.77
C LEU A 411 25.68 -12.74 -4.29
N LYS A 412 25.12 -11.72 -4.95
CA LYS A 412 25.21 -11.60 -6.41
C LYS A 412 26.49 -10.87 -6.76
N ALA A 413 27.44 -11.53 -7.42
CA ALA A 413 28.65 -10.88 -7.90
C ALA A 413 28.32 -9.86 -9.01
N TYR A 414 28.86 -8.65 -8.90
CA TYR A 414 28.70 -7.62 -9.93
C TYR A 414 29.96 -6.78 -10.05
N MET A 415 30.55 -6.79 -11.26
CA MET A 415 31.83 -6.16 -11.62
C MET A 415 32.97 -6.43 -10.61
N HIS A 416 33.10 -5.59 -9.58
CA HIS A 416 34.19 -5.60 -8.59
C HIS A 416 33.68 -5.70 -7.14
N GLY A 417 32.41 -6.04 -6.95
CA GLY A 417 31.78 -6.20 -5.63
C GLY A 417 30.65 -7.22 -5.64
N PHE A 418 29.83 -7.16 -4.59
CA PHE A 418 28.70 -8.05 -4.39
C PHE A 418 27.46 -7.23 -4.05
N PHE A 419 26.33 -7.56 -4.65
CA PHE A 419 25.03 -7.11 -4.17
C PHE A 419 24.58 -8.02 -3.03
N VAL A 420 24.31 -7.40 -1.88
CA VAL A 420 23.82 -8.04 -0.66
C VAL A 420 22.44 -7.48 -0.37
N ASP A 421 21.49 -8.34 -0.01
CA ASP A 421 20.17 -7.89 0.48
C ASP A 421 20.38 -6.92 1.66
N LEU A 422 19.74 -5.75 1.60
CA LEU A 422 19.81 -4.67 2.57
C LEU A 422 19.59 -5.19 4.00
N ARG A 423 18.64 -6.13 4.18
CA ARG A 423 18.33 -6.72 5.49
C ARG A 423 19.47 -7.54 6.06
N LEU A 424 20.20 -8.25 5.20
CA LEU A 424 21.35 -9.05 5.59
C LEU A 424 22.54 -8.13 5.89
N TYR A 425 22.72 -7.09 5.06
CA TYR A 425 23.75 -6.07 5.27
C TYR A 425 23.57 -5.33 6.60
N GLU A 426 22.36 -4.89 6.95
CA GLU A 426 22.07 -4.21 8.22
C GLU A 426 22.34 -5.10 9.43
N LYS A 427 21.91 -6.37 9.38
CA LYS A 427 22.17 -7.33 10.44
C LYS A 427 23.67 -7.58 10.61
N ALA A 428 24.39 -7.75 9.51
CA ALA A 428 25.84 -7.94 9.54
C ALA A 428 26.55 -6.69 10.07
N ARG A 429 26.11 -5.48 9.68
CA ARG A 429 26.66 -4.21 10.16
C ARG A 429 26.45 -4.01 11.66
N LEU A 430 25.28 -4.36 12.18
CA LEU A 430 24.97 -4.31 13.61
C LEU A 430 25.79 -5.31 14.43
N ILE A 431 26.07 -6.49 13.86
CA ILE A 431 26.90 -7.51 14.52
C ILE A 431 28.38 -7.15 14.47
N ALA A 432 28.86 -6.62 13.33
CA ALA A 432 30.25 -6.26 13.11
C ALA A 432 30.67 -5.00 13.90
N ASN A 433 29.75 -4.04 14.08
CA ASN A 433 30.03 -2.81 14.82
C ASN A 433 29.11 -2.61 16.05
N PRO A 434 29.30 -3.37 17.14
CA PRO A 434 28.53 -3.19 18.39
C PRO A 434 28.77 -1.85 19.09
N PHE A 435 29.88 -1.17 18.79
CA PHE A 435 30.31 0.08 19.43
C PHE A 435 30.01 1.35 18.62
N ALA A 436 29.37 1.23 17.45
CA ALA A 436 29.13 2.37 16.56
C ALA A 436 28.37 3.53 17.24
N TYR A 437 27.47 3.22 18.19
CA TYR A 437 26.73 4.23 18.95
C TYR A 437 27.59 4.93 20.00
N ASP A 438 28.49 4.19 20.67
CA ASP A 438 29.41 4.75 21.65
C ASP A 438 30.48 5.63 20.97
N ASP A 439 31.02 5.17 19.84
CA ASP A 439 31.98 5.92 19.02
C ASP A 439 31.36 7.20 18.44
N TYR A 440 30.09 7.14 18.02
CA TYR A 440 29.34 8.31 17.55
C TYR A 440 29.10 9.30 18.68
N ARG A 441 28.77 8.82 19.88
CA ARG A 441 28.58 9.66 21.06
C ARG A 441 29.88 10.32 21.49
N GLU A 442 31.00 9.60 21.47
CA GLU A 442 32.31 10.15 21.79
C GLU A 442 32.77 11.20 20.78
N ARG A 443 32.52 10.98 19.48
CA ARG A 443 32.79 11.99 18.44
C ARG A 443 31.93 13.23 18.62
N ALA A 444 30.62 13.07 18.81
CA ALA A 444 29.72 14.21 19.03
C ALA A 444 30.08 15.00 20.31
N VAL A 445 30.60 14.33 21.34
CA VAL A 445 31.11 14.97 22.56
C VAL A 445 32.44 15.68 22.29
N LYS A 446 33.37 15.08 21.54
CA LYS A 446 34.63 15.73 21.12
C LYS A 446 34.38 16.97 20.27
N ASP A 447 33.48 16.89 19.29
CA ASP A 447 33.13 18.01 18.42
C ASP A 447 32.48 19.16 19.21
N LYS A 448 31.65 18.83 20.21
CA LYS A 448 31.10 19.83 21.14
C LYS A 448 32.19 20.44 22.03
N ILE A 449 33.10 19.63 22.56
CA ILE A 449 34.23 20.11 23.36
C ILE A 449 35.16 20.98 22.52
N GLU A 450 35.38 20.67 21.24
CA GLU A 450 36.20 21.47 20.33
C GLU A 450 35.53 22.80 19.98
N LYS A 451 34.22 22.80 19.72
CA LYS A 451 33.43 24.04 19.54
C LYS A 451 33.46 24.90 20.81
N GLU A 452 33.34 24.30 21.98
CA GLU A 452 33.46 25.00 23.26
C GLU A 452 34.90 25.49 23.53
N ARG A 453 35.93 24.73 23.14
CA ARG A 453 37.35 25.13 23.24
C ARG A 453 37.70 26.27 22.28
N GLY A 454 37.16 26.26 21.07
CA GLY A 454 37.29 27.36 20.10
C GLY A 454 36.76 28.69 20.63
N SER A 455 35.74 28.65 21.50
CA SER A 455 35.17 29.86 22.11
C SER A 455 35.97 30.43 23.29
N ARG A 456 36.92 29.68 23.88
CA ARG A 456 37.46 30.03 25.22
C ARG A 456 38.94 30.37 25.32
N ILE A 457 39.81 30.10 24.35
CA ILE A 457 41.23 30.55 24.43
C ILE A 457 41.83 30.86 23.04
N ARG A 458 42.24 32.13 22.87
CA ARG A 458 43.12 32.77 21.85
C ARG A 458 42.41 33.69 20.86
N ALA A 459 42.27 34.96 21.25
CA ALA A 459 42.55 36.03 20.28
C ALA A 459 44.05 35.95 19.96
N VAL A 460 44.41 35.26 18.89
CA VAL A 460 45.74 35.40 18.30
C VAL A 460 45.79 36.82 17.75
N LYS A 461 46.24 37.78 18.56
CA LYS A 461 46.57 39.11 18.06
C LYS A 461 47.77 38.93 17.14
N GLN A 462 47.54 39.15 15.84
CA GLN A 462 48.55 39.05 14.80
C GLN A 462 49.78 39.87 15.21
N LEU A 463 50.93 39.20 15.28
CA LEU A 463 52.22 39.88 15.45
C LEU A 463 52.62 40.46 14.08
N PRO A 464 53.05 41.72 14.00
CA PRO A 464 53.49 42.33 12.74
C PRO A 464 54.71 41.61 12.16
N SER A 465 54.90 41.72 10.84
CA SER A 465 55.93 41.00 10.09
C SER A 465 57.35 41.51 10.40
N VAL A 466 57.52 42.82 10.61
CA VAL A 466 58.80 43.49 10.89
C VAL A 466 58.89 43.86 12.39
N ASN A 467 60.10 43.76 12.98
CA ASN A 467 60.38 44.09 14.38
C ASN A 467 59.52 43.34 15.43
N LYS A 468 59.34 42.02 15.23
CA LYS A 468 58.62 41.10 16.16
C LYS A 468 59.09 41.18 17.62
N ALA A 469 60.39 41.42 17.84
CA ALA A 469 60.97 41.54 19.18
C ALA A 469 60.56 42.85 19.89
N LEU A 470 60.57 43.97 19.17
CA LEU A 470 60.13 45.28 19.66
C LEU A 470 58.63 45.28 19.98
N ALA A 471 57.81 44.69 19.10
CA ALA A 471 56.37 44.53 19.32
C ALA A 471 56.07 43.67 20.54
N LYS A 472 56.80 42.57 20.76
CA LYS A 472 56.69 41.75 21.99
C LYS A 472 57.11 42.52 23.24
N GLN A 473 58.14 43.35 23.17
CA GLN A 473 58.64 44.12 24.31
C GLN A 473 57.69 45.27 24.69
N LEU A 474 57.12 45.98 23.70
CA LEU A 474 56.10 47.00 23.90
C LEU A 474 54.77 46.42 24.43
N MET A 475 54.39 45.21 23.98
CA MET A 475 53.24 44.47 24.55
C MET A 475 53.50 43.99 25.98
N ALA A 476 54.75 43.66 26.33
CA ALA A 476 55.14 43.30 27.69
C ALA A 476 55.15 44.52 28.63
N GLU A 477 55.66 45.67 28.17
CA GLU A 477 55.63 46.95 28.91
C GLU A 477 54.20 47.49 29.07
N GLN A 478 53.30 47.26 28.13
CA GLN A 478 51.88 47.63 28.24
C GLN A 478 51.19 46.94 29.43
N ASN A 479 51.64 45.72 29.78
CA ASN A 479 51.11 44.95 30.91
C ASN A 479 51.81 45.25 32.25
N GLY A 480 52.92 46.01 32.26
CA GLY A 480 53.75 46.25 33.44
C GLY A 480 54.23 47.69 33.59
N SER A 481 53.55 48.45 34.47
CA SER A 481 53.92 49.76 35.07
C SER A 481 53.21 51.03 34.55
N LYS A 482 52.78 51.88 35.48
CA LYS A 482 51.97 53.10 35.31
C LYS A 482 52.74 54.33 34.76
N LYS A 483 53.57 54.15 33.74
CA LYS A 483 54.05 55.28 32.90
C LYS A 483 53.68 55.00 31.45
N ALA A 484 52.50 55.50 31.07
CA ALA A 484 51.96 55.39 29.71
C ALA A 484 52.79 56.22 28.73
N LYS A 485 53.65 55.55 27.94
CA LYS A 485 54.16 56.04 26.64
C LYS A 485 54.38 54.94 25.59
N GLY A 486 54.49 53.65 25.97
CA GLY A 486 54.75 52.56 25.00
C GLY A 486 53.51 51.98 24.31
N GLY A 487 52.35 51.97 24.97
CA GLY A 487 51.11 51.41 24.41
C GLY A 487 50.44 52.26 23.33
N GLU A 488 50.85 53.52 23.18
CA GLU A 488 50.35 54.43 22.15
C GLU A 488 51.00 54.11 20.79
N VAL A 489 52.25 53.65 20.76
CA VAL A 489 53.02 53.39 19.52
C VAL A 489 52.48 52.22 18.71
N LEU A 490 51.97 51.17 19.36
CA LEU A 490 51.38 49.99 18.69
C LEU A 490 49.97 50.25 18.13
N GLY A 491 49.30 51.30 18.58
CA GLY A 491 47.93 51.65 18.15
C GLY A 491 47.82 52.99 17.43
N ASP A 492 48.89 53.77 17.35
CA ASP A 492 48.94 55.06 16.66
C ASP A 492 49.30 54.86 15.19
N SER A 493 48.38 55.28 14.31
CA SER A 493 48.50 55.22 12.86
C SER A 493 49.77 55.90 12.30
N ARG A 494 50.41 56.79 13.07
CA ARG A 494 51.65 57.47 12.65
C ARG A 494 52.91 56.60 12.75
N PHE A 495 52.85 55.47 13.46
CA PHE A 495 53.97 54.54 13.66
C PHE A 495 53.71 53.16 13.03
N ALA A 496 52.67 53.04 12.19
CA ALA A 496 52.39 51.80 11.44
C ALA A 496 53.57 51.40 10.55
N ASP A 497 54.19 52.39 9.88
CA ASP A 497 55.37 52.23 9.01
C ASP A 497 56.56 51.57 9.75
N LEU A 498 56.69 51.75 11.07
CA LEU A 498 57.77 51.13 11.88
C LEU A 498 57.67 49.59 11.97
N PHE A 499 56.47 49.05 11.73
CA PHE A 499 56.15 47.63 11.88
C PHE A 499 55.80 46.92 10.55
N GLU A 500 55.68 47.68 9.46
CA GLU A 500 55.37 47.18 8.11
C GLU A 500 56.56 47.31 7.15
N ASP A 501 57.35 48.39 7.24
CA ASP A 501 58.47 48.64 6.32
C ASP A 501 59.77 47.92 6.75
N PRO A 502 60.44 47.19 5.83
CA PRO A 502 61.67 46.45 6.13
C PRO A 502 62.88 47.36 6.43
N ASP A 503 62.87 48.61 5.96
CA ASP A 503 63.95 49.58 6.19
C ASP A 503 64.08 50.01 7.66
N PHE A 504 63.02 49.85 8.46
CA PHE A 504 63.02 50.12 9.91
C PHE A 504 63.38 48.90 10.75
N GLN A 505 63.80 47.78 10.15
CA GLN A 505 64.22 46.59 10.86
C GLN A 505 65.43 46.87 11.76
N VAL A 506 65.28 46.62 13.08
CA VAL A 506 66.34 46.85 14.05
C VAL A 506 67.39 45.76 13.97
N ASP A 507 68.53 46.08 13.36
CA ASP A 507 69.67 45.19 13.27
C ASP A 507 70.54 45.22 14.55
N GLU A 508 70.33 44.22 15.43
CA GLU A 508 71.09 44.04 16.66
C GLU A 508 72.62 43.83 16.43
N LYS A 509 73.02 43.52 15.20
CA LYS A 509 74.41 43.29 14.79
C LYS A 509 75.15 44.57 14.38
N SER A 510 74.44 45.67 14.15
CA SER A 510 75.05 46.94 13.78
C SER A 510 75.93 47.52 14.91
N LYS A 511 77.04 48.18 14.53
CA LYS A 511 78.01 48.74 15.49
C LYS A 511 77.39 49.87 16.33
N GLU A 512 76.47 50.62 15.74
CA GLU A 512 75.79 51.75 16.38
C GLU A 512 74.79 51.30 17.46
N PHE A 513 74.01 50.24 17.19
CA PHE A 513 73.10 49.64 18.18
C PHE A 513 73.85 49.07 19.39
N GLN A 514 75.01 48.43 19.16
CA GLN A 514 75.84 47.89 20.24
C GLN A 514 76.51 48.98 21.11
N LEU A 515 76.76 50.17 20.56
CA LEU A 515 77.28 51.31 21.34
C LEU A 515 76.18 51.95 22.21
N LEU A 516 74.95 52.04 21.70
CA LEU A 516 73.83 52.68 22.39
C LEU A 516 73.18 51.77 23.45
N HIS A 517 73.33 50.45 23.34
CA HIS A 517 72.78 49.49 24.29
C HIS A 517 73.85 48.52 24.87
N PRO A 518 74.70 48.98 25.82
CA PRO A 518 75.80 48.18 26.38
C PRO A 518 75.39 46.93 27.17
N SER A 519 74.11 46.83 27.59
CA SER A 519 73.60 45.78 28.48
C SER A 519 73.02 44.54 27.76
N THR A 520 72.78 44.60 26.44
CA THR A 520 72.16 43.50 25.68
C THR A 520 73.04 42.26 25.56
N LYS A 521 74.36 42.36 25.76
CA LYS A 521 75.28 41.22 25.74
C LYS A 521 75.23 40.34 27.00
N GLN A 522 74.67 40.81 28.13
CA GLN A 522 74.71 40.05 29.39
C GLN A 522 73.55 39.07 29.61
N SER A 523 72.47 39.11 28.81
CA SER A 523 71.28 38.27 29.05
C SER A 523 71.19 36.99 28.20
N ARG A 524 72.17 36.70 27.33
CA ARG A 524 72.11 35.51 26.45
C ARG A 524 72.65 34.21 27.07
N HIS A 525 73.04 34.18 28.35
CA HIS A 525 73.63 32.97 28.95
C HIS A 525 72.72 32.15 29.89
N VAL A 526 71.44 32.47 30.04
CA VAL A 526 70.50 31.62 30.82
C VAL A 526 69.14 31.59 30.13
N ARG A 527 68.94 30.59 29.25
CA ARG A 527 67.69 29.88 28.88
C ARG A 527 67.87 29.23 27.51
N SER A 528 68.58 28.11 27.52
CA SER A 528 68.58 27.10 26.46
C SER A 528 68.18 25.79 27.12
N ASP A 529 66.89 25.52 27.18
CA ASP A 529 66.29 24.19 27.34
C ASP A 529 64.78 24.34 27.11
N ASP A 530 64.28 23.63 26.10
CA ASP A 530 62.90 23.47 25.58
C ASP A 530 62.69 23.99 24.15
N GLU A 531 63.49 23.45 23.21
CA GLU A 531 63.15 23.33 21.78
C GLU A 531 63.67 21.97 21.26
N GLU A 532 62.84 20.93 21.33
CA GLU A 532 62.88 19.78 20.43
C GLU A 532 61.43 19.35 20.14
N GLU A 533 60.87 19.79 19.01
CA GLU A 533 60.19 18.90 18.08
C GLU A 533 59.83 19.59 16.76
N SER A 534 60.06 18.84 15.66
CA SER A 534 59.60 19.02 14.29
C SER A 534 60.45 19.88 13.32
N ASP A 535 61.53 19.27 12.85
CA ASP A 535 62.00 19.41 11.46
C ASP A 535 61.85 18.06 10.75
N GLN A 536 61.00 18.02 9.73
CA GLN A 536 61.23 17.22 8.52
C GLN A 536 60.61 17.94 7.31
N GLU A 537 61.53 18.40 6.46
CA GLU A 537 61.42 19.13 5.18
C GLU A 537 60.68 18.29 4.09
N MET A 538 59.77 18.90 3.28
CA MET A 538 59.96 19.49 1.92
C MET A 538 60.15 18.40 0.82
N GLU A 539 59.49 18.37 -0.37
CA GLU A 539 59.26 19.40 -1.40
C GLU A 539 58.25 18.95 -2.52
N THR A 540 57.50 19.95 -3.06
CA THR A 540 57.12 20.35 -4.47
C THR A 540 56.92 19.30 -5.60
N ALA A 541 56.11 19.42 -6.68
CA ALA A 541 55.15 20.33 -7.35
C ALA A 541 54.42 19.47 -8.44
N HIS A 542 53.21 19.72 -8.94
CA HIS A 542 52.84 20.62 -10.06
C HIS A 542 51.30 20.55 -10.31
N ASP A 543 50.70 21.71 -10.64
CA ASP A 543 49.47 22.08 -11.38
C ASP A 543 48.36 21.05 -11.74
N GLU A 544 47.10 21.46 -11.55
CA GLU A 544 46.19 21.92 -12.61
C GLU A 544 44.82 22.39 -12.04
N ASP A 545 44.42 23.59 -12.48
CA ASP A 545 43.13 24.29 -12.54
C ASP A 545 41.83 23.67 -11.96
N MET A 546 41.01 24.49 -11.28
CA MET A 546 39.66 24.89 -11.74
C MET A 546 38.85 25.61 -10.64
N GLU A 547 38.56 26.88 -10.93
CA GLU A 547 37.33 27.67 -10.69
C GLU A 547 36.52 27.50 -9.38
N ASP A 548 36.45 28.63 -8.65
CA ASP A 548 35.35 29.02 -7.77
C ASP A 548 34.01 29.01 -8.52
N ASP A 549 32.97 28.48 -7.87
CA ASP A 549 31.61 29.01 -8.02
C ASP A 549 30.89 28.91 -6.68
N ASP A 550 30.77 30.06 -6.02
CA ASP A 550 29.88 30.34 -4.90
C ASP A 550 28.42 30.19 -5.33
N VAL A 551 27.65 29.39 -4.61
CA VAL A 551 26.19 29.59 -4.53
C VAL A 551 25.73 29.39 -3.09
N ASP A 552 25.37 30.53 -2.49
CA ASP A 552 24.56 30.66 -1.28
C ASP A 552 23.33 29.75 -1.31
N GLN A 553 23.02 29.10 -0.18
CA GLN A 553 21.65 28.67 0.08
C GLN A 553 21.25 28.95 1.53
N GLU A 554 20.25 29.81 1.61
CA GLU A 554 19.58 30.36 2.77
C GLU A 554 18.84 29.27 3.58
N ASP A 555 18.69 29.54 4.88
CA ASP A 555 17.77 28.88 5.78
C ASP A 555 16.33 28.94 5.25
N ASP A 556 15.61 27.81 5.25
CA ASP A 556 14.19 27.84 5.59
C ASP A 556 13.77 26.60 6.39
N SER A 557 13.30 26.87 7.59
CA SER A 557 12.76 25.93 8.56
C SER A 557 11.24 25.86 8.40
N ASP A 558 10.67 24.68 8.13
CA ASP A 558 9.67 24.07 9.04
C ASP A 558 9.00 22.78 8.52
N ARG A 559 8.67 21.91 9.49
CA ARG A 559 7.67 20.80 9.49
C ARG A 559 8.03 19.47 8.83
N MET A 560 8.49 18.53 9.66
CA MET A 560 7.77 17.25 9.82
C MET A 560 7.81 16.78 11.28
N SER A 561 6.61 16.54 11.82
CA SER A 561 6.32 16.03 13.14
C SER A 561 5.94 14.55 13.04
N GLY A 562 6.49 13.74 13.95
CA GLY A 562 5.76 12.62 14.55
C GLY A 562 6.04 11.22 13.99
N GLY A 563 6.92 10.49 14.68
CA GLY A 563 7.01 9.03 14.54
C GLY A 563 8.30 8.39 15.04
N SER A 564 8.87 8.84 16.17
CA SER A 564 10.05 8.20 16.76
C SER A 564 9.62 6.97 17.54
N ASP A 565 9.70 5.80 16.90
CA ASP A 565 9.68 4.50 17.58
C ASP A 565 11.12 4.20 18.01
N SER A 566 11.39 4.39 19.31
CA SER A 566 12.72 4.29 19.90
C SER A 566 13.30 2.88 19.79
N GLU A 567 14.52 2.78 19.26
CA GLU A 567 15.31 1.56 19.02
C GLU A 567 15.55 0.70 20.30
N ASP A 568 15.36 1.28 21.48
CA ASP A 568 15.48 0.62 22.79
C ASP A 568 14.48 -0.55 22.99
N ASP A 569 13.35 -0.50 22.29
CA ASP A 569 12.27 -1.48 22.43
C ASP A 569 12.52 -2.79 21.68
N ILE A 570 13.53 -2.83 20.79
CA ILE A 570 13.88 -3.99 19.97
C ILE A 570 15.00 -4.79 20.64
N VAL A 571 15.97 -4.09 21.23
CA VAL A 571 17.11 -4.70 21.95
C VAL A 571 16.65 -5.42 23.23
N SER A 572 15.64 -4.88 23.91
CA SER A 572 15.02 -5.50 25.08
C SER A 572 14.25 -6.79 24.74
N LYS A 573 13.63 -6.87 23.55
CA LYS A 573 12.92 -8.06 23.06
C LYS A 573 13.88 -9.20 22.67
N ILE A 574 15.00 -8.86 22.02
CA ILE A 574 16.04 -9.84 21.63
C ILE A 574 16.74 -10.45 22.86
N ARG A 575 16.97 -9.67 23.92
CA ARG A 575 17.54 -10.18 25.18
C ARG A 575 16.58 -11.12 25.93
N LYS A 576 15.26 -10.94 25.77
CA LYS A 576 14.22 -11.78 26.39
C LYS A 576 14.04 -13.12 25.66
N GLU A 577 14.26 -13.17 24.35
CA GLU A 577 14.16 -14.39 23.54
C GLU A 577 15.34 -15.36 23.73
N ARG A 578 16.51 -14.88 24.20
CA ARG A 578 17.72 -15.72 24.38
C ARG A 578 17.89 -16.36 25.76
N GLY A 579 16.96 -16.17 26.70
CA GLY A 579 16.92 -16.93 27.97
C GLY A 579 18.14 -16.77 28.89
N LEU A 580 18.91 -15.68 28.77
CA LEU A 580 20.08 -15.42 29.61
C LEU A 580 19.68 -14.53 30.80
N GLU A 581 19.53 -15.12 31.99
CA GLU A 581 19.40 -14.36 33.24
C GLU A 581 20.77 -13.81 33.68
N VAL A 582 20.92 -12.49 33.76
CA VAL A 582 22.00 -11.85 34.52
C VAL A 582 21.41 -11.02 35.65
N ARG A 583 21.82 -11.40 36.86
CA ARG A 583 21.63 -10.67 38.11
C ARG A 583 22.47 -9.40 38.09
N ASP A 584 21.83 -8.24 38.20
CA ASP A 584 22.54 -7.00 38.53
C ASP A 584 22.95 -7.02 40.02
N LYS A 585 24.25 -7.23 40.26
CA LYS A 585 24.90 -7.02 41.56
C LYS A 585 25.28 -5.56 41.72
N LYS A 586 24.71 -4.89 42.72
CA LYS A 586 25.30 -3.68 43.31
C LYS A 586 26.56 -4.05 44.11
N GLN A 587 27.67 -3.37 43.84
CA GLN A 587 28.84 -3.28 44.72
C GLN A 587 28.51 -2.49 46.00
N ALA A 588 29.40 -2.45 46.97
CA ALA A 588 29.50 -3.31 48.15
C ALA A 588 30.25 -2.51 49.23
N SER A 589 29.98 -2.76 50.51
CA SER A 589 30.92 -2.45 51.60
C SER A 589 30.91 -3.58 52.63
N THR A 590 32.04 -4.32 52.65
CA THR A 590 32.74 -5.02 53.77
C THR A 590 31.91 -5.87 54.75
N SER A 591 32.24 -7.10 55.15
CA SER A 591 33.53 -7.80 55.30
C SER A 591 33.33 -9.31 55.54
N ILE A 592 34.25 -10.11 54.98
CA ILE A 592 34.94 -11.27 55.58
C ILE A 592 34.20 -12.63 55.79
N ARG A 593 34.76 -13.62 55.05
CA ARG A 593 35.06 -15.05 55.31
C ARG A 593 33.98 -16.16 55.33
N SER A 594 34.25 -17.09 54.40
CA SER A 594 34.35 -18.56 54.50
C SER A 594 33.12 -19.43 54.72
N GLY A 595 32.97 -20.44 53.84
CA GLY A 595 32.62 -21.79 54.28
C GLY A 595 31.41 -22.45 53.64
N SER A 596 31.65 -23.11 52.50
CA SER A 596 31.24 -24.49 52.15
C SER A 596 29.77 -24.97 52.24
N ARG A 597 29.32 -25.43 51.06
CA ARG A 597 28.60 -26.68 50.75
C ARG A 597 27.12 -26.88 51.08
N ASN A 598 26.43 -27.28 50.00
CA ASN A 598 25.42 -28.35 49.87
C ASN A 598 24.11 -28.17 50.63
N THR A 599 22.92 -28.50 50.12
CA THR A 599 22.44 -29.24 48.94
C THR A 599 20.92 -29.09 48.98
N ASN A 600 20.27 -29.29 47.84
CA ASN A 600 18.89 -29.79 47.74
C ASN A 600 17.76 -28.88 48.27
N THR A 601 16.59 -28.79 47.67
CA THR A 601 15.99 -29.13 46.38
C THR A 601 14.58 -28.58 46.52
N LYS A 602 13.99 -28.12 45.42
CA LYS A 602 12.53 -28.10 45.17
C LYS A 602 11.66 -27.38 46.21
N LYS A 603 11.06 -26.26 45.81
CA LYS A 603 9.63 -26.22 45.42
C LYS A 603 9.11 -24.80 45.22
N ARG A 604 8.19 -24.72 44.25
CA ARG A 604 6.97 -23.89 44.24
C ARG A 604 7.10 -22.41 43.86
N GLY A 605 6.73 -22.16 42.60
CA GLY A 605 5.62 -21.30 42.16
C GLY A 605 5.44 -19.93 42.83
N PRO A 606 5.47 -18.82 42.07
CA PRO A 606 5.45 -17.47 42.63
C PRO A 606 4.05 -17.01 43.04
N ASP A 607 3.98 -16.36 44.21
CA ASP A 607 2.81 -15.65 44.74
C ASP A 607 2.75 -14.22 44.16
N MET A 608 1.64 -13.87 43.50
CA MET A 608 1.41 -12.54 42.91
C MET A 608 1.04 -11.51 43.98
N ARG A 609 1.89 -10.50 44.18
CA ARG A 609 1.58 -9.31 45.01
C ARG A 609 1.26 -8.12 44.11
N MET A 610 0.01 -7.65 44.17
CA MET A 610 -0.44 -6.44 43.51
C MET A 610 -0.06 -5.22 44.37
N GLY A 611 0.83 -4.36 43.85
CA GLY A 611 1.13 -3.05 44.43
C GLY A 611 0.18 -2.01 43.86
N THR A 612 -0.47 -1.21 44.71
CA THR A 612 -1.25 -0.05 44.26
C THR A 612 -0.34 1.14 44.03
N VAL A 613 -0.65 1.87 42.96
CA VAL A 613 0.00 3.12 42.53
C VAL A 613 -0.24 4.22 43.56
N GLY A 614 0.83 4.88 44.00
CA GLY A 614 0.78 5.97 44.97
C GLY A 614 1.83 5.81 46.05
N GLY A 615 3.05 6.27 45.76
CA GLY A 615 4.19 6.14 46.67
C GLY A 615 3.96 6.82 48.02
N ARG A 616 3.90 6.01 49.08
CA ARG A 616 4.41 6.31 50.44
C ARG A 616 4.50 5.01 51.23
N MET A 617 5.67 4.75 51.82
CA MET A 617 5.95 3.55 52.61
C MET A 617 4.99 3.46 53.82
N THR A 618 4.21 2.39 53.89
CA THR A 618 3.48 2.03 55.11
C THR A 618 4.48 1.55 56.16
N SER A 619 4.28 1.96 57.42
CA SER A 619 5.22 1.64 58.50
C SER A 619 5.27 0.13 58.76
N LYS A 620 6.45 -0.38 59.12
CA LYS A 620 6.75 -1.81 59.36
C LYS A 620 5.82 -2.51 60.37
N ASN A 621 5.00 -1.80 61.14
CA ASN A 621 4.13 -2.37 62.16
C ASN A 621 2.70 -2.70 61.68
N GLU A 622 2.27 -2.27 60.49
CA GLU A 622 0.93 -2.63 60.00
C GLU A 622 0.90 -4.03 59.38
N SER A 623 2.03 -4.55 58.90
CA SER A 623 2.14 -5.87 58.26
C SER A 623 1.88 -7.06 59.19
N LYS A 624 1.92 -6.86 60.51
CA LYS A 624 1.66 -7.89 61.53
C LYS A 624 0.22 -7.93 62.08
N LYS A 625 -0.62 -6.96 61.71
CA LYS A 625 -2.01 -6.88 62.19
C LYS A 625 -2.96 -7.73 61.32
N SER A 626 -3.95 -8.37 61.95
CA SER A 626 -4.95 -9.18 61.25
C SER A 626 -5.84 -8.31 60.35
N PHE A 627 -6.40 -8.90 59.30
CA PHE A 627 -7.20 -8.19 58.30
C PHE A 627 -8.36 -7.38 58.90
N GLY A 628 -9.08 -7.94 59.87
CA GLY A 628 -10.18 -7.23 60.56
C GLY A 628 -9.71 -5.99 61.33
N SER A 629 -8.55 -6.07 61.99
CA SER A 629 -7.98 -4.93 62.73
C SER A 629 -7.45 -3.82 61.80
N ARG A 630 -7.06 -4.15 60.57
CA ARG A 630 -6.69 -3.15 59.56
C ARG A 630 -7.91 -2.38 59.05
N LEU A 631 -9.04 -3.05 58.84
CA LEU A 631 -10.28 -2.43 58.34
C LEU A 631 -10.82 -1.36 59.31
N GLN A 632 -10.87 -1.66 60.62
CA GLN A 632 -11.29 -0.70 61.65
C GLN A 632 -10.31 0.49 61.80
N SER A 633 -9.01 0.26 61.62
CA SER A 633 -8.01 1.34 61.65
C SER A 633 -8.08 2.25 60.41
N GLN A 634 -8.63 1.76 59.31
CA GLN A 634 -8.83 2.51 58.08
C GLN A 634 -10.10 3.38 58.16
N GLU A 635 -11.17 2.88 58.78
CA GLU A 635 -12.40 3.66 59.02
C GLU A 635 -12.18 4.86 59.95
N THR A 636 -11.35 4.69 60.98
CA THR A 636 -11.00 5.78 61.90
C THR A 636 -10.09 6.82 61.25
N ARG A 637 -9.17 6.42 60.35
CA ARG A 637 -8.35 7.35 59.56
C ARG A 637 -9.17 8.14 58.53
N ARG A 638 -10.17 7.51 57.89
CA ARG A 638 -11.07 8.15 56.92
C ARG A 638 -11.96 9.25 57.53
N LYS A 639 -12.21 9.24 58.84
CA LYS A 639 -12.95 10.32 59.50
C LYS A 639 -12.12 11.59 59.75
N ASN A 640 -10.79 11.47 59.84
CA ASN A 640 -9.89 12.59 60.15
C ASN A 640 -9.36 13.32 58.91
N GLU A 641 -9.35 12.68 57.75
CA GLU A 641 -9.09 13.33 56.47
C GLU A 641 -10.45 13.65 55.85
N GLY A 642 -10.84 14.93 55.80
CA GLY A 642 -12.20 15.40 55.46
C GLY A 642 -12.71 15.11 54.03
N HIS A 643 -12.37 13.96 53.45
CA HIS A 643 -12.81 13.49 52.14
C HIS A 643 -14.10 12.68 52.29
N LYS A 644 -15.23 13.28 51.88
CA LYS A 644 -16.49 12.55 51.74
C LYS A 644 -16.56 11.94 50.33
N MET A 645 -16.72 10.62 50.28
CA MET A 645 -17.06 9.88 49.06
C MET A 645 -18.46 9.30 49.22
N SER A 646 -19.33 9.56 48.25
CA SER A 646 -20.70 9.02 48.20
C SER A 646 -20.88 8.25 46.89
N ARG A 647 -21.62 7.14 46.95
CA ARG A 647 -21.99 6.34 45.78
C ARG A 647 -23.50 6.39 45.63
N THR A 648 -23.99 6.81 44.47
CA THR A 648 -25.41 6.77 44.15
C THR A 648 -25.81 5.36 43.70
N ALA A 649 -27.08 5.01 43.91
CA ALA A 649 -27.59 3.65 43.68
C ALA A 649 -27.47 3.17 42.21
N MET A 650 -27.25 4.07 41.24
CA MET A 650 -27.01 3.74 39.84
C MET A 650 -25.52 3.69 39.44
N GLY A 651 -24.61 3.64 40.41
CA GLY A 651 -23.19 3.36 40.14
C GLY A 651 -22.32 4.58 39.82
N GLY A 652 -22.84 5.80 39.95
CA GLY A 652 -22.05 7.03 39.91
C GLY A 652 -21.30 7.25 41.24
N MET A 653 -20.03 7.66 41.16
CA MET A 653 -19.20 7.94 42.34
C MET A 653 -18.78 9.42 42.36
N GLU A 654 -19.11 10.12 43.45
CA GLU A 654 -18.76 11.53 43.66
C GLU A 654 -17.75 11.67 44.81
N MET A 655 -16.80 12.61 44.65
CA MET A 655 -15.79 12.94 45.66
C MET A 655 -15.72 14.44 45.88
N SER A 656 -15.82 14.88 47.15
CA SER A 656 -15.64 16.29 47.54
C SER A 656 -14.35 16.48 48.33
N PHE A 657 -13.49 17.41 47.91
CA PHE A 657 -12.20 17.72 48.54
C PHE A 657 -12.19 19.14 49.13
N THR A 658 -11.97 19.27 50.45
CA THR A 658 -11.73 20.56 51.10
C THR A 658 -10.23 20.71 51.43
N PRO A 659 -9.48 21.60 50.75
CA PRO A 659 -8.05 21.79 51.00
C PRO A 659 -7.79 22.45 52.36
N GLN A 660 -6.83 21.91 53.13
CA GLN A 660 -6.24 22.59 54.29
C GLN A 660 -4.83 23.10 53.95
N SER A 661 -4.58 24.38 54.22
CA SER A 661 -3.28 25.05 54.07
C SER A 661 -2.28 24.55 55.12
N SER A 662 -1.14 23.99 54.69
CA SER A 662 -0.04 23.60 55.58
C SER A 662 0.97 24.74 55.73
N LYS A 663 1.21 25.15 56.98
CA LYS A 663 2.22 26.16 57.36
C LYS A 663 3.64 25.62 57.16
N SER A 664 4.42 26.29 56.31
CA SER A 664 5.86 26.09 56.16
C SER A 664 6.62 26.69 57.35
N LYS A 665 7.44 25.89 58.04
CA LYS A 665 8.44 26.36 59.01
C LYS A 665 9.78 26.52 58.28
N GLY A 666 10.15 27.75 57.96
CA GLY A 666 11.50 28.14 57.54
C GLY A 666 12.23 28.88 58.67
N SER A 667 13.50 28.53 58.88
CA SER A 667 14.41 29.18 59.81
C SER A 667 15.44 30.03 59.06
N ASN A 668 15.39 31.36 59.16
CA ASN A 668 16.56 32.19 59.50
C ASN A 668 16.23 33.69 59.69
N LYS A 669 16.77 34.22 60.80
CA LYS A 669 17.26 35.58 61.14
C LYS A 669 16.66 36.85 60.51
N ASP A 670 16.17 37.70 61.44
CA ASP A 670 16.44 39.13 61.61
C ASP A 670 16.61 40.00 60.36
N ASN A 671 15.57 40.81 60.08
CA ASN A 671 15.76 42.22 59.78
C ASN A 671 14.48 43.06 59.99
N ASN A 672 14.64 44.07 60.85
CA ASN A 672 13.93 45.34 60.95
C ASN A 672 12.43 45.41 61.33
N LYS A 673 12.25 45.78 62.61
CA LYS A 673 11.31 46.78 63.13
C LYS A 673 10.97 47.88 62.11
N HIS A 674 9.67 48.08 61.80
CA HIS A 674 8.95 49.34 62.08
C HIS A 674 7.50 49.33 61.54
N LYS A 675 6.63 50.06 62.28
CA LYS A 675 5.24 50.47 61.98
C LYS A 675 4.18 49.37 62.11
N ASN A 676 3.55 49.15 63.28
CA ASN A 676 2.78 50.04 64.16
C ASN A 676 1.41 50.45 63.57
N LYS A 677 0.36 49.99 64.26
CA LYS A 677 -0.96 50.62 64.50
C LYS A 677 -2.11 50.50 63.50
N ARG A 678 -3.22 50.00 64.08
CA ARG A 678 -4.65 50.36 63.94
C ARG A 678 -5.39 49.77 62.73
N ARG A 679 -6.31 48.83 62.96
CA ARG A 679 -7.76 49.02 63.25
C ARG A 679 -8.49 49.77 62.13
N ALA A 680 -9.17 48.99 61.28
CA ALA A 680 -10.62 49.04 61.06
C ALA A 680 -11.06 47.63 60.67
#